data_AF-A0A8R1W792-F1
#
_entry.id   AF-A0A8R1W792-F1
#
_cell.length_a   1.000
_cell.length_b   1.000
_cell.length_c   1.000
_cell.angle_alpha   90.00
_cell.angle_beta   90.00
_cell.angle_gamma   90.00
#
_symmetry.space_group_name_H-M   'P 1'
#
loop_
_entity.id
_entity.type
_entity.pdbx_description
1 polymer ?
#
loop_
_entity_poly.entity_id
_entity_poly.type
_entity_poly.pdbx_seq_one_letter_code
_entity_poly.pdbx_strand_id
1 'polypeptide(L)'
;MIDEEFQYDVKVINAFKSYGETKVLNGLNMNVTEGSIYGLLGPSGCGKSTLLQCIMGSMELDSGCIALKAINLKDVGYMPQSLCLESTLTIRELFEYYGTLYNMNKKDIEIKKEELIAFLQLPNLNSLIKDISGGQSRRVSLGVCLLHNPKLIILDEPTVGIDPLLRQEIWNGFLKMVVEQHKTIIITTHYIEEANLANRIGLMRNGVLVEEGAPEHIISKYGADSLESAFLTLCSNQDVNEAPIVYFDKLPTEVQKTDKMQSTKLMEAGKKVDFVRIKALLKKNIRALYRDYWLLFTLCLLPIIQNTIFCSSIGGSFKRMEVAIQNDEININDCKYFNSSKCIFENNSSQTMSCVTINYLASLDYKLVEVKDRYTGEMLVNNSKFLAFIHFPKSYTQDMIMFIDRRKEYGMQSLAYMYFAKHNMLFKNQIVMDVTNAIHYLMQTTLYSCSNNPQIATLPMEFNILYGKDVKNHGNSTAAIFIAMGAYYFSSIYSISIMLSEKMDGILGRSMFAGVTILELLISIFCMTNVLIVGHSFISIFIVYVLYPNPIILSSGMFMYVILLIIMSWIGFLFGLLTAGLTPTKYFGVHIMNGWALSQMLLSGGVWPIDGQAKLLRSVSELLPMRLAGKTMNDIVLKGWTLYHPSVIIGTTATFAHVVLLLLVLIGLSKVKKDMWVIHK
;
A
#
# COMPACT_ATOMS: atom_id res chain seq x y z
N MET A 1 49.33 14.61 44.27
CA MET A 1 49.38 14.84 42.81
C MET A 1 47.94 14.74 42.34
N ILE A 2 47.49 15.78 41.67
CA ILE A 2 46.08 16.10 41.43
C ILE A 2 45.56 15.12 40.37
N ASP A 3 44.55 14.31 40.72
CA ASP A 3 43.70 13.62 39.75
C ASP A 3 42.99 14.73 38.96
N GLU A 4 43.47 15.04 37.76
CA GLU A 4 42.67 15.80 36.80
C GLU A 4 41.41 14.98 36.54
N GLU A 5 40.24 15.50 36.94
CA GLU A 5 38.94 14.89 36.65
C GLU A 5 38.77 14.83 35.12
N PHE A 6 39.16 13.71 34.50
CA PHE A 6 38.91 13.49 33.08
C PHE A 6 37.40 13.57 32.82
N GLN A 7 37.01 14.57 32.02
CA GLN A 7 35.63 14.72 31.59
C GLN A 7 35.35 13.72 30.45
N TYR A 8 34.40 12.82 30.66
CA TYR A 8 34.01 11.79 29.69
C TYR A 8 32.73 12.19 28.96
N ASP A 9 32.72 12.05 27.64
CA ASP A 9 31.54 12.25 26.80
C ASP A 9 30.64 11.01 26.76
N VAL A 10 31.27 9.82 26.82
CA VAL A 10 30.58 8.52 26.88
C VAL A 10 31.24 7.66 27.95
N LYS A 11 30.42 7.15 28.87
CA LYS A 11 30.85 6.21 29.91
C LYS A 11 29.91 5.01 29.95
N VAL A 12 30.44 3.82 29.67
CA VAL A 12 29.73 2.55 29.72
C VAL A 12 30.18 1.80 30.96
N ILE A 13 29.23 1.38 31.80
CA ILE A 13 29.49 0.69 33.07
C ILE A 13 28.75 -0.63 33.07
N ASN A 14 29.50 -1.73 33.18
CA ASN A 14 29.01 -3.11 33.28
C ASN A 14 27.91 -3.43 32.26
N ALA A 15 28.13 -3.13 30.98
CA ALA A 15 27.14 -3.38 29.94
C ALA A 15 27.01 -4.88 29.65
N PHE A 16 25.77 -5.40 29.77
CA PHE A 16 25.40 -6.75 29.37
C PHE A 16 24.30 -6.72 28.31
N LYS A 17 24.47 -7.54 27.27
CA LYS A 17 23.47 -7.73 26.23
C LYS A 17 23.53 -9.15 25.67
N SER A 18 22.37 -9.76 25.50
CA SER A 18 22.20 -11.12 24.99
C SER A 18 21.11 -11.19 23.91
N TYR A 19 21.29 -12.09 22.95
CA TYR A 19 20.27 -12.47 21.97
C TYR A 19 19.95 -13.96 22.12
N GLY A 20 18.82 -14.25 22.77
CA GLY A 20 18.52 -15.62 23.18
C GLY A 20 19.59 -16.12 24.15
N GLU A 21 20.31 -17.16 23.77
CA GLU A 21 21.36 -17.76 24.60
C GLU A 21 22.75 -17.14 24.40
N THR A 22 22.96 -16.37 23.33
CA THR A 22 24.28 -15.81 23.02
C THR A 22 24.49 -14.47 23.72
N LYS A 23 25.52 -14.38 24.56
CA LYS A 23 25.95 -13.12 25.21
C LYS A 23 26.82 -12.33 24.23
N VAL A 24 26.32 -11.19 23.78
CA VAL A 24 27.03 -10.28 22.86
C VAL A 24 27.85 -9.24 23.61
N LEU A 25 27.37 -8.76 24.76
CA LEU A 25 28.14 -7.90 25.67
C LEU A 25 28.15 -8.55 27.05
N ASN A 26 29.32 -8.63 27.68
CA ASN A 26 29.52 -9.35 28.94
C ASN A 26 30.34 -8.51 29.93
N GLY A 27 29.68 -7.61 30.66
CA GLY A 27 30.32 -6.78 31.69
C GLY A 27 31.27 -5.74 31.14
N LEU A 28 30.98 -5.20 29.95
CA LEU A 28 31.86 -4.27 29.26
C LEU A 28 31.88 -2.90 29.94
N ASN A 29 33.09 -2.39 30.19
CA ASN A 29 33.35 -1.04 30.67
C ASN A 29 34.14 -0.27 29.61
N MET A 30 33.73 0.96 29.29
CA MET A 30 34.36 1.78 28.25
C MET A 30 34.27 3.26 28.62
N ASN A 31 35.39 3.97 28.49
CA ASN A 31 35.49 5.38 28.86
C ASN A 31 36.04 6.21 27.69
N VAL A 32 35.20 7.09 27.14
CA VAL A 32 35.56 7.99 26.04
C VAL A 32 35.74 9.40 26.57
N THR A 33 36.99 9.87 26.53
CA THR A 33 37.36 11.24 26.92
C THR A 33 36.84 12.27 25.93
N GLU A 34 36.39 13.42 26.42
CA GLU A 34 35.98 14.55 25.59
C GLU A 34 37.15 15.03 24.71
N GLY A 35 36.85 15.45 23.47
CA GLY A 35 37.86 15.98 22.55
C GLY A 35 38.92 14.94 22.17
N SER A 36 38.52 13.69 21.96
CA SER A 36 39.44 12.61 21.56
C SER A 36 38.82 11.67 20.53
N ILE A 37 39.68 10.97 19.77
CA ILE A 37 39.29 9.84 18.92
C ILE A 37 39.46 8.54 19.71
N TYR A 38 38.37 7.80 19.84
CA TYR A 38 38.32 6.46 20.41
C TYR A 38 38.15 5.41 19.31
N GLY A 39 39.16 4.57 19.11
CA GLY A 39 39.14 3.46 18.16
C GLY A 39 38.69 2.15 18.82
N LEU A 40 37.51 1.65 18.49
CA LEU A 40 37.04 0.33 18.93
C LEU A 40 37.44 -0.73 17.89
N LEU A 41 38.48 -1.50 18.22
CA LEU A 41 39.06 -2.54 17.36
C LEU A 41 38.62 -3.92 17.85
N GLY A 42 38.25 -4.81 16.93
CA GLY A 42 37.93 -6.20 17.27
C GLY A 42 37.44 -7.00 16.06
N PRO A 43 37.41 -8.34 16.13
CA PRO A 43 36.97 -9.19 15.02
C PRO A 43 35.48 -9.04 14.71
N SER A 44 35.05 -9.55 13.56
CA SER A 44 33.64 -9.48 13.15
C SER A 44 32.79 -10.30 14.13
N GLY A 45 31.63 -9.76 14.52
CA GLY A 45 30.73 -10.43 15.47
C GLY A 45 31.09 -10.29 16.95
N CYS A 46 32.13 -9.55 17.33
CA CYS A 46 32.46 -9.37 18.75
C CYS A 46 31.53 -8.42 19.53
N GLY A 47 30.56 -7.78 18.87
CA GLY A 47 29.54 -6.91 19.51
C GLY A 47 29.73 -5.40 19.33
N LYS A 48 30.68 -4.94 18.50
CA LYS A 48 30.95 -3.50 18.26
C LYS A 48 29.71 -2.71 17.84
N SER A 49 29.04 -3.13 16.76
CA SER A 49 27.84 -2.44 16.26
C SER A 49 26.69 -2.49 17.27
N THR A 50 26.56 -3.58 18.03
CA THR A 50 25.58 -3.70 19.13
C THR A 50 25.87 -2.71 20.25
N LEU A 51 27.15 -2.54 20.64
CA LEU A 51 27.56 -1.54 21.62
C LEU A 51 27.23 -0.12 21.14
N LEU A 52 27.53 0.21 19.88
CA LEU A 52 27.19 1.51 19.31
C LEU A 52 25.67 1.77 19.31
N GLN A 53 24.86 0.77 18.96
CA GLN A 53 23.39 0.88 19.01
C GLN A 53 22.87 1.08 20.45
N CYS A 54 23.49 0.42 21.43
CA CYS A 54 23.18 0.66 22.85
C CYS A 54 23.57 2.08 23.29
N ILE A 55 24.74 2.58 22.87
CA ILE A 55 25.19 3.95 23.11
C ILE A 55 24.21 4.96 22.49
N MET A 56 23.74 4.71 21.27
CA MET A 56 22.75 5.56 20.61
C MET A 56 21.34 5.46 21.23
N GLY A 57 21.12 4.51 22.14
CA GLY A 57 19.82 4.26 22.76
C GLY A 57 18.79 3.62 21.85
N SER A 58 19.20 3.06 20.69
CA SER A 58 18.30 2.30 19.81
C SER A 58 18.07 0.88 20.28
N MET A 59 18.95 0.36 21.15
CA MET A 59 18.79 -0.91 21.84
C MET A 59 18.96 -0.70 23.35
N GLU A 60 18.12 -1.35 24.14
CA GLU A 60 18.26 -1.35 25.59
C GLU A 60 19.26 -2.43 26.02
N LEU A 61 20.12 -2.11 26.98
CA LEU A 61 20.96 -3.10 27.66
C LEU A 61 20.10 -4.02 28.54
N ASP A 62 20.54 -5.26 28.73
CA ASP A 62 19.89 -6.19 29.65
C ASP A 62 20.30 -5.88 31.11
N SER A 63 21.53 -5.41 31.31
CA SER A 63 22.05 -4.89 32.58
C SER A 63 23.19 -3.89 32.34
N GLY A 64 23.47 -3.03 33.33
CA GLY A 64 24.47 -1.97 33.24
C GLY A 64 23.89 -0.58 32.99
N CYS A 65 24.77 0.40 32.78
CA CYS A 65 24.40 1.78 32.52
C CYS A 65 25.31 2.42 31.46
N ILE A 66 24.73 3.27 30.63
CA ILE A 66 25.46 4.15 29.70
C ILE A 66 25.14 5.58 30.09
N ALA A 67 26.17 6.37 30.39
CA ALA A 67 26.06 7.81 30.59
C ALA A 67 26.64 8.55 29.40
N LEU A 68 25.87 9.52 28.91
CA LEU A 68 26.19 10.35 27.76
C LEU A 68 26.06 11.81 28.15
N LYS A 69 27.07 12.61 27.85
CA LYS A 69 27.02 14.06 28.04
C LYS A 69 26.05 14.73 27.07
N ALA A 70 25.88 14.14 25.88
CA ALA A 70 24.96 14.66 24.86
C ALA A 70 23.51 14.67 25.37
N ILE A 71 22.88 15.84 25.33
CA ILE A 71 21.51 16.05 25.81
C ILE A 71 20.52 15.92 24.65
N ASN A 72 20.91 16.36 23.43
CA ASN A 72 20.05 16.33 22.26
C ASN A 72 20.62 15.40 21.16
N LEU A 73 19.72 14.79 20.38
CA LEU A 73 20.08 14.04 19.17
C LEU A 73 20.85 14.89 18.15
N LYS A 74 20.69 16.22 18.18
CA LYS A 74 21.45 17.15 17.32
C LYS A 74 22.92 17.27 17.71
N ASP A 75 23.28 16.92 18.94
CA ASP A 75 24.67 16.97 19.39
C ASP A 75 25.45 15.72 18.93
N VAL A 76 24.74 14.70 18.41
CA VAL A 76 25.29 13.41 18.02
C VAL A 76 25.18 13.21 16.50
N GLY A 77 26.28 12.81 15.87
CA GLY A 77 26.29 12.31 14.49
C GLY A 77 26.45 10.80 14.52
N TYR A 78 25.58 10.07 13.81
CA TYR A 78 25.69 8.62 13.71
C TYR A 78 25.79 8.17 12.25
N MET A 79 26.80 7.36 11.96
CA MET A 79 26.95 6.65 10.71
C MET A 79 26.86 5.13 10.94
N PRO A 80 25.77 4.47 10.50
CA PRO A 80 25.65 3.01 10.59
C PRO A 80 26.52 2.29 9.54
N GLN A 81 26.85 1.01 9.83
CA GLN A 81 27.58 0.14 8.91
C GLN A 81 26.81 -0.10 7.61
N SER A 82 25.50 -0.38 7.73
CA SER A 82 24.57 -0.36 6.59
C SER A 82 24.23 1.10 6.30
N LEU A 83 24.55 1.60 5.11
CA LEU A 83 24.51 3.05 4.85
C LEU A 83 23.10 3.66 4.97
N CYS A 84 22.03 2.87 4.82
CA CYS A 84 20.64 3.33 5.01
C CYS A 84 20.31 4.65 4.28
N LEU A 85 20.73 4.73 3.03
CA LEU A 85 20.50 5.88 2.15
C LEU A 85 19.34 5.62 1.20
N GLU A 86 18.52 6.64 0.95
CA GLU A 86 17.42 6.56 -0.01
C GLU A 86 17.97 6.52 -1.44
N SER A 87 17.86 5.35 -2.07
CA SER A 87 18.51 5.04 -3.35
C SER A 87 18.01 5.90 -4.52
N THR A 88 16.76 6.39 -4.44
CA THR A 88 16.11 7.19 -5.49
C THR A 88 16.43 8.69 -5.42
N LEU A 89 17.07 9.16 -4.35
CA LEU A 89 17.43 10.57 -4.21
C LEU A 89 18.78 10.87 -4.84
N THR A 90 18.99 12.14 -5.20
CA THR A 90 20.35 12.62 -5.50
C THR A 90 21.07 12.98 -4.20
N ILE A 91 22.40 13.06 -4.26
CA ILE A 91 23.23 13.48 -3.12
C ILE A 91 22.79 14.85 -2.60
N ARG A 92 22.50 15.80 -3.50
CA ARG A 92 21.97 17.12 -3.13
C ARG A 92 20.68 17.03 -2.32
N GLU A 93 19.72 16.23 -2.79
CA GLU A 93 18.41 16.11 -2.15
C GLU A 93 18.49 15.39 -0.81
N LEU A 94 19.42 14.45 -0.68
CA LEU A 94 19.72 13.76 0.56
C LEU A 94 20.27 14.71 1.63
N PHE A 95 21.23 15.58 1.26
CA PHE A 95 21.73 16.63 2.15
C PHE A 95 20.63 17.62 2.54
N GLU A 96 19.80 18.06 1.59
CA GLU A 96 18.63 18.89 1.88
C GLU A 96 17.68 18.21 2.87
N TYR A 97 17.40 16.91 2.69
CA TYR A 97 16.50 16.15 3.54
C TYR A 97 17.01 16.07 4.98
N TYR A 98 18.23 15.56 5.20
CA TYR A 98 18.80 15.44 6.55
C TYR A 98 19.07 16.81 7.19
N GLY A 99 19.53 17.79 6.42
CA GLY A 99 19.71 19.16 6.94
C GLY A 99 18.39 19.76 7.43
N THR A 100 17.28 19.49 6.74
CA THR A 100 15.95 19.90 7.19
C THR A 100 15.53 19.17 8.47
N LEU A 101 15.83 17.87 8.62
CA LEU A 101 15.52 17.11 9.84
C LEU A 101 16.26 17.64 11.08
N TYR A 102 17.50 18.11 10.90
CA TYR A 102 18.30 18.73 11.96
C TYR A 102 17.92 20.21 12.22
N ASN A 103 16.92 20.76 11.51
CA ASN A 103 16.49 22.16 11.52
C ASN A 103 17.60 23.15 11.11
N MET A 104 18.41 22.80 10.12
CA MET A 104 19.38 23.73 9.53
C MET A 104 18.69 24.67 8.52
N ASN A 105 19.19 25.90 8.39
CA ASN A 105 18.72 26.80 7.34
C ASN A 105 19.26 26.36 5.99
N LYS A 106 18.56 26.70 4.91
CA LYS A 106 19.01 26.37 3.54
C LYS A 106 20.41 26.90 3.24
N LYS A 107 20.76 28.11 3.71
CA LYS A 107 22.09 28.69 3.50
C LYS A 107 23.17 27.87 4.20
N ASP A 108 22.93 27.47 5.45
CA ASP A 108 23.87 26.68 6.25
C ASP A 108 24.06 25.29 5.62
N ILE A 109 22.99 24.69 5.09
CA ILE A 109 23.06 23.42 4.35
C ILE A 109 23.95 23.57 3.11
N GLU A 110 23.78 24.64 2.33
CA GLU A 110 24.58 24.86 1.11
C GLU A 110 26.06 25.06 1.45
N ILE A 111 26.38 25.90 2.42
CA ILE A 111 27.77 26.15 2.87
C ILE A 111 28.40 24.84 3.36
N LYS A 112 27.71 24.10 4.24
CA LYS A 112 28.26 22.87 4.81
C LYS A 112 28.38 21.76 3.77
N LYS A 113 27.46 21.70 2.81
CA LYS A 113 27.53 20.79 1.68
C LYS A 113 28.77 21.06 0.83
N GLU A 114 29.09 22.32 0.51
CA GLU A 114 30.31 22.67 -0.24
C GLU A 114 31.58 22.27 0.52
N GLU A 115 31.64 22.52 1.83
CA GLU A 115 32.73 22.09 2.70
C GLU A 115 32.91 20.56 2.66
N LEU A 116 31.81 19.81 2.78
CA LEU A 116 31.83 18.34 2.78
C LEU A 116 32.17 17.74 1.42
N ILE A 117 31.81 18.41 0.31
CA ILE A 117 32.23 17.98 -1.04
C ILE A 117 33.75 18.06 -1.16
N ALA A 118 34.35 19.17 -0.73
CA ALA A 118 35.79 19.35 -0.78
C ALA A 118 36.50 18.37 0.15
N PHE A 119 36.01 18.23 1.39
CA PHE A 119 36.61 17.36 2.40
C PHE A 119 36.53 15.87 2.04
N LEU A 120 35.37 15.39 1.59
CA LEU A 120 35.14 13.96 1.32
C LEU A 120 35.31 13.60 -0.17
N GLN A 121 35.72 14.56 -1.01
CA GLN A 121 35.82 14.43 -2.47
C GLN A 121 34.55 13.83 -3.11
N LEU A 122 33.37 14.28 -2.69
CA LEU A 122 32.10 13.67 -3.07
C LEU A 122 31.89 13.70 -4.59
N PRO A 123 31.22 12.68 -5.18
CA PRO A 123 30.89 12.70 -6.60
C PRO A 123 29.86 13.80 -6.91
N ASN A 124 29.52 13.95 -8.19
CA ASN A 124 28.56 14.96 -8.64
C ASN A 124 27.27 14.93 -7.80
N LEU A 125 26.90 16.08 -7.24
CA LEU A 125 25.73 16.23 -6.37
C LEU A 125 24.40 15.81 -7.01
N ASN A 126 24.34 15.82 -8.34
CA ASN A 126 23.16 15.43 -9.10
C ASN A 126 23.11 13.93 -9.39
N SER A 127 24.15 13.16 -9.05
CA SER A 127 24.13 11.71 -9.16
C SER A 127 23.13 11.11 -8.17
N LEU A 128 22.41 10.09 -8.62
CA LEU A 128 21.51 9.29 -7.78
C LEU A 128 22.33 8.38 -6.88
N ILE A 129 21.85 8.12 -5.66
CA ILE A 129 22.52 7.24 -4.70
C ILE A 129 22.67 5.81 -5.25
N LYS A 130 21.71 5.33 -6.05
CA LYS A 130 21.80 4.01 -6.69
C LYS A 130 22.87 3.88 -7.78
N ASP A 131 23.35 5.01 -8.34
CA ASP A 131 24.26 5.02 -9.50
C ASP A 131 25.73 5.23 -9.09
N ILE A 132 26.01 5.48 -7.81
CA ILE A 132 27.36 5.72 -7.28
C ILE A 132 27.98 4.46 -6.68
N SER A 133 29.31 4.39 -6.62
CA SER A 133 30.01 3.23 -6.07
C SER A 133 29.78 3.06 -4.55
N GLY A 134 30.08 1.87 -4.01
CA GLY A 134 29.97 1.63 -2.56
C GLY A 134 30.85 2.57 -1.72
N GLY A 135 32.09 2.81 -2.14
CA GLY A 135 32.99 3.78 -1.49
C GLY A 135 32.50 5.22 -1.61
N GLN A 136 31.91 5.62 -2.75
CA GLN A 136 31.25 6.92 -2.89
C GLN A 136 30.03 7.05 -1.96
N SER A 137 29.17 6.03 -1.89
CA SER A 137 28.01 6.00 -1.00
C SER A 137 28.41 6.09 0.46
N ARG A 138 29.53 5.44 0.84
CA ARG A 138 30.09 5.49 2.19
C ARG A 138 30.52 6.91 2.55
N ARG A 139 31.21 7.61 1.64
CA ARG A 139 31.57 9.02 1.81
C ARG A 139 30.35 9.93 1.90
N VAL A 140 29.33 9.71 1.08
CA VAL A 140 28.06 10.46 1.20
C VAL A 140 27.39 10.23 2.55
N SER A 141 27.37 9.00 3.04
CA SER A 141 26.83 8.64 4.35
C SER A 141 27.57 9.34 5.49
N LEU A 142 28.91 9.40 5.41
CA LEU A 142 29.76 10.14 6.34
C LEU A 142 29.47 11.65 6.26
N GLY A 143 29.31 12.20 5.07
CA GLY A 143 28.92 13.60 4.89
C GLY A 143 27.59 13.93 5.57
N VAL A 144 26.58 13.07 5.42
CA VAL A 144 25.29 13.24 6.10
C VAL A 144 25.44 13.22 7.63
N CYS A 145 26.33 12.38 8.17
CA CYS A 145 26.64 12.32 9.61
C CYS A 145 27.25 13.64 10.13
N LEU A 146 28.11 14.28 9.33
CA LEU A 146 28.83 15.50 9.69
C LEU A 146 28.07 16.80 9.37
N LEU A 147 26.93 16.69 8.66
CA LEU A 147 26.21 17.82 8.09
C LEU A 147 25.77 18.85 9.14
N HIS A 148 25.25 18.42 10.28
CA HIS A 148 24.71 19.30 11.32
C HIS A 148 25.75 19.72 12.37
N ASN A 149 27.04 19.50 12.08
CA ASN A 149 28.17 19.83 12.95
C ASN A 149 28.06 19.27 14.39
N PRO A 150 27.88 17.94 14.56
CA PRO A 150 27.74 17.30 15.87
C PRO A 150 29.01 17.41 16.73
N LYS A 151 28.83 17.34 18.05
CA LYS A 151 29.93 17.33 19.05
C LYS A 151 30.48 15.93 19.27
N LEU A 152 29.57 14.94 19.36
CA LEU A 152 29.88 13.52 19.46
C LEU A 152 29.61 12.86 18.11
N ILE A 153 30.62 12.25 17.50
CA ILE A 153 30.52 11.56 16.21
C ILE A 153 30.75 10.07 16.44
N ILE A 154 29.79 9.24 16.05
CA ILE A 154 29.84 7.79 16.17
C ILE A 154 29.81 7.19 14.77
N LEU A 155 30.89 6.51 14.40
CA LEU A 155 31.10 5.98 13.06
C LEU A 155 31.31 4.48 13.12
N ASP A 156 30.41 3.74 12.46
CA ASP A 156 30.55 2.29 12.32
C ASP A 156 31.25 1.96 10.98
N GLU A 157 32.53 1.59 11.03
CA GLU A 157 33.37 1.26 9.88
C GLU A 157 33.36 2.33 8.74
N PRO A 158 33.70 3.60 9.04
CA PRO A 158 33.50 4.72 8.12
C PRO A 158 34.33 4.66 6.82
N THR A 159 35.43 3.92 6.81
CA THR A 159 36.47 3.96 5.77
C THR A 159 36.62 2.66 4.99
N VAL A 160 35.80 1.65 5.29
CA VAL A 160 35.81 0.36 4.58
C VAL A 160 35.49 0.56 3.10
N GLY A 161 36.32 0.01 2.21
CA GLY A 161 36.16 0.15 0.76
C GLY A 161 36.49 1.56 0.22
N ILE A 162 37.09 2.43 1.03
CA ILE A 162 37.71 3.69 0.59
C ILE A 162 39.19 3.45 0.29
N ASP A 163 39.68 4.09 -0.78
CA ASP A 163 41.08 4.12 -1.18
C ASP A 163 42.01 4.58 -0.04
N PRO A 164 43.22 4.00 0.12
CA PRO A 164 44.14 4.33 1.21
C PRO A 164 44.52 5.81 1.32
N LEU A 165 44.73 6.53 0.20
CA LEU A 165 45.12 7.94 0.23
C LEU A 165 43.99 8.80 0.78
N LEU A 166 42.78 8.60 0.25
CA LEU A 166 41.60 9.34 0.71
C LEU A 166 41.22 8.98 2.14
N ARG A 167 41.43 7.73 2.56
CA ARG A 167 41.27 7.32 3.96
C ARG A 167 42.17 8.14 4.87
N GLN A 168 43.45 8.30 4.50
CA GLN A 168 44.39 9.11 5.28
C GLN A 168 43.97 10.59 5.34
N GLU A 169 43.47 11.16 4.25
CA GLU A 169 42.90 12.52 4.23
C GLU A 169 41.70 12.68 5.18
N ILE A 170 40.80 11.69 5.18
CA ILE A 170 39.63 11.67 6.09
C ILE A 170 40.10 11.62 7.55
N TRP A 171 41.07 10.76 7.88
CA TRP A 171 41.65 10.66 9.22
C TRP A 171 42.33 11.96 9.67
N ASN A 172 43.10 12.60 8.79
CA ASN A 172 43.67 13.92 9.06
C ASN A 172 42.57 14.95 9.36
N GLY A 173 41.43 14.88 8.66
CA GLY A 173 40.26 15.70 8.95
C GLY A 173 39.65 15.42 10.32
N PHE A 174 39.54 14.15 10.73
CA PHE A 174 39.07 13.78 12.07
C PHE A 174 39.98 14.34 13.16
N LEU A 175 41.30 14.22 12.99
CA LEU A 175 42.28 14.80 13.92
C LEU A 175 42.13 16.32 14.03
N LYS A 176 41.97 17.03 12.90
CA LYS A 176 41.70 18.47 12.92
C LYS A 176 40.41 18.83 13.64
N MET A 177 39.33 18.08 13.42
CA MET A 177 38.05 18.28 14.11
C MET A 177 38.18 18.12 15.63
N VAL A 178 39.00 17.18 16.07
CA VAL A 178 39.24 16.91 17.49
C VAL A 178 40.08 18.03 18.11
N VAL A 179 41.16 18.43 17.45
CA VAL A 179 42.10 19.45 17.94
C VAL A 179 41.52 20.87 17.88
N GLU A 180 40.90 21.25 16.76
CA GLU A 180 40.45 22.63 16.52
C GLU A 180 39.02 22.88 17.02
N GLN A 181 38.16 21.85 17.03
CA GLN A 181 36.74 22.00 17.34
C GLN A 181 36.32 21.25 18.61
N HIS A 182 37.27 20.61 19.31
CA HIS A 182 37.03 19.81 20.53
C HIS A 182 35.91 18.77 20.34
N LYS A 183 35.86 18.14 19.17
CA LYS A 183 34.90 17.06 18.89
C LYS A 183 35.38 15.73 19.45
N THR A 184 34.44 14.91 19.88
CA THR A 184 34.68 13.54 20.32
C THR A 184 34.23 12.57 19.23
N ILE A 185 35.10 11.63 18.86
CA ILE A 185 34.83 10.71 17.76
C ILE A 185 35.01 9.27 18.24
N ILE A 186 34.00 8.43 18.06
CA ILE A 186 34.07 6.98 18.28
C ILE A 186 34.04 6.31 16.92
N ILE A 187 35.09 5.55 16.59
CA ILE A 187 35.21 4.82 15.33
C ILE A 187 35.33 3.34 15.64
N THR A 188 34.47 2.51 15.03
CA THR A 188 34.75 1.08 14.94
C THR A 188 35.58 0.84 13.69
N THR A 189 36.60 0.01 13.82
CA THR A 189 37.42 -0.40 12.69
C THR A 189 37.89 -1.83 12.86
N HIS A 190 38.19 -2.44 11.72
CA HIS A 190 38.91 -3.71 11.63
C HIS A 190 40.36 -3.52 11.17
N TYR A 191 40.74 -2.29 10.81
CA TYR A 191 42.08 -1.93 10.38
C TYR A 191 42.90 -1.48 11.58
N ILE A 192 43.99 -2.20 11.86
CA ILE A 192 44.88 -1.91 12.99
C ILE A 192 45.59 -0.57 12.76
N GLU A 193 45.89 -0.23 11.51
CA GLU A 193 46.53 1.03 11.13
C GLU A 193 45.66 2.24 11.50
N GLU A 194 44.34 2.10 11.38
CA GLU A 194 43.40 3.14 11.78
C GLU A 194 43.30 3.28 13.30
N ALA A 195 43.26 2.15 14.01
CA ALA A 195 43.27 2.16 15.47
C ALA A 195 44.55 2.82 16.01
N ASN A 196 45.69 2.64 15.33
CA ASN A 196 46.96 3.24 15.73
C ASN A 196 46.97 4.79 15.64
N LEU A 197 46.08 5.39 14.87
CA LEU A 197 45.92 6.85 14.76
C LEU A 197 44.99 7.45 15.83
N ALA A 198 44.27 6.61 16.57
CA ALA A 198 43.34 7.06 17.60
C ALA A 198 44.09 7.48 18.88
N ASN A 199 43.53 8.44 19.61
CA ASN A 199 44.08 8.86 20.90
C ASN A 199 43.99 7.74 21.95
N ARG A 200 42.91 6.97 21.88
CA ARG A 200 42.67 5.82 22.75
C ARG A 200 42.02 4.71 21.94
N ILE A 201 42.37 3.47 22.25
CA ILE A 201 41.78 2.29 21.63
C ILE A 201 41.18 1.37 22.67
N GLY A 202 40.09 0.73 22.29
CA GLY A 202 39.46 -0.36 23.00
C GLY A 202 39.57 -1.63 22.17
N LEU A 203 40.22 -2.66 22.72
CA LEU A 203 40.36 -3.97 22.06
C LEU A 203 39.22 -4.88 22.53
N MET A 204 38.29 -5.20 21.64
CA MET A 204 37.08 -5.94 21.97
C MET A 204 37.10 -7.35 21.39
N ARG A 205 36.90 -8.37 22.24
CA ARG A 205 36.77 -9.77 21.82
C ARG A 205 35.75 -10.49 22.70
N ASN A 206 34.92 -11.35 22.10
CA ASN A 206 33.89 -12.14 22.79
C ASN A 206 32.99 -11.33 23.74
N GLY A 207 32.60 -10.11 23.34
CA GLY A 207 31.71 -9.26 24.14
C GLY A 207 32.35 -8.55 25.33
N VAL A 208 33.68 -8.63 25.48
CA VAL A 208 34.44 -8.00 26.57
C VAL A 208 35.49 -7.06 25.98
N LEU A 209 35.80 -5.98 26.70
CA LEU A 209 36.96 -5.14 26.42
C LEU A 209 38.19 -5.79 27.06
N VAL A 210 39.08 -6.32 26.23
CA VAL A 210 40.29 -7.04 26.65
C VAL A 210 41.33 -6.07 27.21
N GLU A 211 41.49 -4.93 26.55
CA GLU A 211 42.42 -3.89 26.95
C GLU A 211 41.90 -2.54 26.45
N GLU A 212 42.21 -1.47 27.19
CA GLU A 212 41.85 -0.11 26.84
C GLU A 212 43.00 0.84 27.19
N GLY A 213 43.43 1.66 26.24
CA GLY A 213 44.54 2.58 26.46
C GLY A 213 44.98 3.33 25.21
N ALA A 214 45.97 4.21 25.34
CA ALA A 214 46.62 4.80 24.18
C ALA A 214 47.39 3.70 23.40
N PRO A 215 47.45 3.74 22.06
CA PRO A 215 48.20 2.74 21.28
C PRO A 215 49.65 2.55 21.76
N GLU A 216 50.37 3.65 22.01
CA GLU A 216 51.76 3.63 22.50
C GLU A 216 51.90 2.95 23.87
N HIS A 217 50.91 3.14 24.76
CA HIS A 217 50.89 2.49 26.07
C HIS A 217 50.66 0.99 25.96
N ILE A 218 49.80 0.55 25.03
CA ILE A 218 49.54 -0.88 24.82
C ILE A 218 50.77 -1.56 24.20
N ILE A 219 51.41 -0.93 23.22
CA ILE A 219 52.64 -1.46 22.59
C ILE A 219 53.74 -1.64 23.64
N SER A 220 53.97 -0.61 24.48
CA SER A 220 54.98 -0.67 25.54
C SER A 220 54.64 -1.66 26.66
N LYS A 221 53.36 -1.74 27.08
CA LYS A 221 52.89 -2.69 28.12
C LYS A 221 53.16 -4.15 27.74
N TYR A 222 52.99 -4.49 26.47
CA TYR A 222 53.19 -5.85 25.96
C TYR A 222 54.58 -6.09 25.35
N GLY A 223 55.48 -5.09 25.39
CA GLY A 223 56.84 -5.21 24.86
C GLY A 223 56.87 -5.56 23.37
N ALA A 224 55.91 -5.05 22.61
CA ALA A 224 55.71 -5.40 21.21
C ALA A 224 56.33 -4.35 20.27
N ASP A 225 56.64 -4.74 19.03
CA ASP A 225 57.20 -3.82 18.02
C ASP A 225 56.11 -2.99 17.32
N SER A 226 54.87 -3.45 17.37
CA SER A 226 53.72 -2.84 16.70
C SER A 226 52.42 -3.09 17.45
N LEU A 227 51.39 -2.29 17.17
CA LEU A 227 50.06 -2.52 17.73
C LEU A 227 49.48 -3.89 17.30
N GLU A 228 49.81 -4.33 16.08
CA GLU A 228 49.41 -5.63 15.56
C GLU A 228 50.03 -6.79 16.36
N SER A 229 51.33 -6.73 16.63
CA SER A 229 52.01 -7.75 17.45
C SER A 229 51.46 -7.77 18.88
N ALA A 230 51.23 -6.61 19.50
CA ALA A 230 50.57 -6.53 20.81
C ALA A 230 49.16 -7.17 20.79
N PHE A 231 48.38 -6.91 19.73
CA PHE A 231 47.04 -7.49 19.55
C PHE A 231 47.08 -9.00 19.36
N LEU A 232 48.03 -9.53 18.59
CA LEU A 232 48.21 -10.98 18.40
C LEU A 232 48.60 -11.68 19.70
N THR A 233 49.50 -11.09 20.49
CA THR A 233 49.87 -11.61 21.81
C THR A 233 48.67 -11.63 22.76
N LEU A 234 47.89 -10.55 22.79
CA LEU A 234 46.65 -10.47 23.56
C LEU A 234 45.63 -11.53 23.14
N CYS A 235 45.46 -11.75 21.84
CA CYS A 235 44.57 -12.77 21.34
C CYS A 235 45.04 -14.18 21.71
N SER A 236 46.33 -14.47 21.53
CA SER A 236 46.92 -15.76 21.87
C SER A 236 46.79 -16.07 23.35
N ASN A 237 47.01 -15.08 24.21
CA ASN A 237 46.86 -15.22 25.66
C ASN A 237 45.42 -15.48 26.11
N GLN A 238 44.41 -15.06 25.34
CA GLN A 238 43.01 -15.40 25.59
C GLN A 238 42.61 -16.80 25.08
N ASP A 239 43.23 -17.29 24.01
CA ASP A 239 42.97 -18.66 23.52
C ASP A 239 43.70 -19.72 24.37
N VAL A 240 44.85 -19.36 24.95
CA VAL A 240 45.64 -20.22 25.85
C VAL A 240 45.12 -20.18 27.29
N ASN A 241 44.59 -19.04 27.73
CA ASN A 241 43.83 -18.96 28.96
C ASN A 241 42.34 -19.02 28.60
N GLU A 242 41.76 -20.23 28.61
CA GLU A 242 40.44 -20.40 29.24
C GLU A 242 40.57 -19.99 30.72
N ALA A 243 40.81 -18.70 30.98
CA ALA A 243 40.81 -18.15 32.32
C ALA A 243 39.37 -18.30 32.83
N PRO A 244 39.24 -18.66 34.11
CA PRO A 244 38.08 -19.38 34.62
C PRO A 244 36.82 -18.58 34.34
N ILE A 245 35.74 -19.29 34.07
CA ILE A 245 34.42 -18.79 34.42
C ILE A 245 34.52 -18.45 35.90
N VAL A 246 34.78 -17.17 36.22
CA VAL A 246 34.48 -16.63 37.53
C VAL A 246 32.97 -16.67 37.57
N TYR A 247 32.45 -17.80 38.05
CA TYR A 247 31.12 -17.84 38.63
C TYR A 247 31.13 -16.77 39.71
N PHE A 248 30.60 -15.58 39.38
CA PHE A 248 29.98 -14.77 40.40
C PHE A 248 28.75 -15.57 40.86
N ASP A 249 28.99 -16.56 41.72
CA ASP A 249 27.97 -17.17 42.55
C ASP A 249 27.39 -16.04 43.38
N LYS A 250 26.21 -15.58 42.93
CA LYS A 250 25.47 -14.38 43.32
C LYS A 250 25.83 -13.14 42.49
N LEU A 251 24.91 -12.80 41.58
CA LEU A 251 24.59 -11.41 41.24
C LEU A 251 24.68 -10.58 42.54
N PRO A 252 25.41 -9.46 42.59
CA PRO A 252 25.26 -8.52 43.69
C PRO A 252 23.80 -8.07 43.68
N THR A 253 23.02 -8.52 44.67
CA THR A 253 21.61 -8.15 44.83
C THR A 253 21.42 -6.67 45.15
N GLU A 254 22.50 -5.93 45.38
CA GLU A 254 22.45 -4.48 45.54
C GLU A 254 23.66 -3.85 44.86
N VAL A 255 23.53 -3.52 43.58
CA VAL A 255 24.22 -2.31 43.09
C VAL A 255 23.54 -1.18 43.84
N GLN A 256 24.20 -0.68 44.88
CA GLN A 256 23.83 0.59 45.50
C GLN A 256 23.65 1.59 44.37
N LYS A 257 22.40 2.04 44.17
CA LYS A 257 22.11 3.21 43.35
C LYS A 257 22.87 4.36 43.98
N THR A 258 24.10 4.61 43.53
CA THR A 258 24.73 5.89 43.74
C THR A 258 23.81 6.91 43.07
N ASP A 259 23.18 7.70 43.92
CA ASP A 259 22.27 8.76 43.52
C ASP A 259 22.93 9.67 42.47
N LYS A 260 22.20 9.91 41.37
CA LYS A 260 22.48 10.85 40.27
C LYS A 260 23.40 10.40 39.11
N MET A 261 23.21 9.22 38.53
CA MET A 261 23.53 9.01 37.10
C MET A 261 22.23 8.80 36.31
N GLN A 262 21.69 9.90 35.76
CA GLN A 262 20.54 9.84 34.85
C GLN A 262 20.99 9.18 33.54
N SER A 263 20.43 8.01 33.21
CA SER A 263 20.52 7.47 31.85
C SER A 263 19.66 8.37 30.95
N THR A 264 20.26 9.33 30.26
CA THR A 264 19.57 10.13 29.26
C THR A 264 19.28 9.25 28.06
N LYS A 265 18.05 8.72 27.95
CA LYS A 265 17.58 8.06 26.74
C LYS A 265 17.44 9.11 25.62
N LEU A 266 18.47 9.25 24.78
CA LEU A 266 18.53 10.20 23.66
C LEU A 266 17.30 10.11 22.73
N MET A 267 16.77 8.90 22.50
CA MET A 267 15.57 8.70 21.68
C MET A 267 14.24 9.13 22.36
N GLU A 268 14.20 9.29 23.68
CA GLU A 268 12.98 9.75 24.37
C GLU A 268 12.76 11.27 24.28
N ALA A 269 13.79 12.05 23.94
CA ALA A 269 13.74 13.51 23.86
C ALA A 269 12.98 14.05 22.63
N GLY A 270 12.63 13.19 21.66
CA GLY A 270 12.00 13.55 20.39
C GLY A 270 10.48 13.32 20.27
N LYS A 271 9.73 13.25 21.37
CA LYS A 271 8.32 12.79 21.34
C LYS A 271 7.29 13.77 20.75
N LYS A 272 7.67 15.00 20.38
CA LYS A 272 6.73 15.97 19.79
C LYS A 272 6.78 15.94 18.26
N VAL A 273 5.58 15.89 17.66
CA VAL A 273 5.37 15.95 16.22
C VAL A 273 5.73 17.35 15.70
N ASP A 274 6.60 17.41 14.69
CA ASP A 274 7.05 18.64 14.05
C ASP A 274 6.62 18.68 12.58
N PHE A 275 5.95 19.76 12.19
CA PHE A 275 5.48 19.98 10.82
C PHE A 275 6.64 20.11 9.82
N VAL A 276 7.81 20.64 10.25
CA VAL A 276 8.99 20.76 9.39
C VAL A 276 9.49 19.38 8.96
N ARG A 277 9.51 18.42 9.89
CA ARG A 277 9.90 17.03 9.62
C ARG A 277 8.90 16.33 8.71
N ILE A 278 7.60 16.50 8.97
CA ILE A 278 6.54 15.95 8.09
C ILE A 278 6.69 16.50 6.66
N LYS A 279 6.94 17.80 6.51
CA LYS A 279 7.17 18.43 5.21
C LYS A 279 8.42 17.88 4.51
N ALA A 280 9.50 17.64 5.25
CA ALA A 280 10.71 17.02 4.72
C ALA A 280 10.45 15.59 4.23
N LEU A 281 9.73 14.78 5.02
CA LEU A 281 9.31 13.42 4.65
C LEU A 281 8.40 13.42 3.41
N LEU A 282 7.43 14.33 3.34
CA LEU A 282 6.58 14.50 2.16
C LEU A 282 7.41 14.82 0.92
N LYS A 283 8.32 15.80 1.01
CA LYS A 283 9.21 16.17 -0.10
C LYS A 283 10.07 14.99 -0.55
N LYS A 284 10.59 14.20 0.40
CA LYS A 284 11.34 12.97 0.15
C LYS A 284 10.49 11.96 -0.63
N ASN A 285 9.31 11.63 -0.09
CA ASN A 285 8.41 10.62 -0.64
C ASN A 285 7.87 11.00 -2.02
N ILE A 286 7.61 12.30 -2.27
CA ILE A 286 7.23 12.81 -3.60
C ILE A 286 8.35 12.60 -4.61
N ARG A 287 9.60 12.96 -4.26
CA ARG A 287 10.76 12.79 -5.14
C ARG A 287 11.04 11.30 -5.42
N ALA A 288 10.92 10.46 -4.40
CA ALA A 288 11.05 9.01 -4.55
C ALA A 288 9.97 8.45 -5.49
N LEU A 289 8.70 8.82 -5.27
CA LEU A 289 7.58 8.37 -6.09
C LEU A 289 7.70 8.82 -7.56
N TYR A 290 8.13 10.05 -7.81
CA TYR A 290 8.28 10.56 -9.19
C TYR A 290 9.37 9.82 -9.99
N ARG A 291 10.38 9.27 -9.30
CA ARG A 291 11.49 8.53 -9.92
C ARG A 291 11.30 7.02 -9.93
N ASP A 292 10.33 6.51 -9.16
CA ASP A 292 9.89 5.12 -9.25
C ASP A 292 8.81 5.00 -10.34
N TYR A 293 9.27 4.88 -11.58
CA TYR A 293 8.40 4.80 -12.76
C TYR A 293 7.45 3.59 -12.70
N TRP A 294 7.87 2.47 -12.11
CA TRP A 294 7.03 1.28 -12.00
C TRP A 294 5.91 1.51 -11.00
N LEU A 295 6.21 2.06 -9.82
CA LEU A 295 5.20 2.42 -8.85
C LEU A 295 4.22 3.46 -9.42
N LEU A 296 4.73 4.50 -10.08
CA LEU A 296 3.90 5.53 -10.72
C LEU A 296 3.01 4.95 -11.83
N PHE A 297 3.54 4.05 -12.67
CA PHE A 297 2.76 3.32 -13.67
C PHE A 297 1.60 2.55 -13.03
N THR A 298 1.88 1.81 -11.94
CA THR A 298 0.83 1.03 -11.26
C THR A 298 -0.22 1.90 -10.57
N LEU A 299 0.13 3.08 -10.07
CA LEU A 299 -0.80 3.95 -9.34
C LEU A 299 -1.60 4.88 -10.25
N CYS A 300 -1.03 5.33 -11.38
CA CYS A 300 -1.66 6.31 -12.25
C CYS A 300 -2.21 5.68 -13.54
N LEU A 301 -1.41 4.92 -14.27
CA LEU A 301 -1.78 4.43 -15.60
C LEU A 301 -2.64 3.16 -15.53
N LEU A 302 -2.27 2.21 -14.68
CA LEU A 302 -3.01 0.96 -14.53
C LEU A 302 -4.50 1.18 -14.20
N PRO A 303 -4.89 2.08 -13.27
CA PRO A 303 -6.31 2.33 -13.05
C PRO A 303 -7.06 2.92 -14.24
N ILE A 304 -6.42 3.78 -15.06
CA ILE A 304 -7.01 4.27 -16.30
C ILE A 304 -7.30 3.09 -17.24
N ILE A 305 -6.31 2.22 -17.43
CA ILE A 305 -6.43 1.03 -18.26
C ILE A 305 -7.53 0.11 -17.72
N GLN A 306 -7.53 -0.17 -16.42
CA GLN A 306 -8.50 -1.05 -15.76
C GLN A 306 -9.93 -0.52 -15.88
N ASN A 307 -10.17 0.76 -15.61
CA ASN A 307 -11.50 1.37 -15.74
C ASN A 307 -11.98 1.37 -17.20
N THR A 308 -11.09 1.64 -18.16
CA THR A 308 -11.41 1.62 -19.60
C THR A 308 -11.77 0.21 -20.08
N ILE A 309 -10.98 -0.80 -19.68
CA ILE A 309 -11.26 -2.22 -19.98
C ILE A 309 -12.57 -2.64 -19.33
N PHE A 310 -12.79 -2.28 -18.07
CA PHE A 310 -14.01 -2.61 -17.34
C PHE A 310 -15.25 -2.03 -18.04
N CYS A 311 -15.25 -0.72 -18.35
CA CYS A 311 -16.39 -0.06 -19.01
C CYS A 311 -16.64 -0.58 -20.44
N SER A 312 -15.57 -0.99 -21.14
CA SER A 312 -15.70 -1.61 -22.47
C SER A 312 -16.24 -3.04 -22.41
N SER A 313 -15.98 -3.76 -21.31
CA SER A 313 -16.35 -5.17 -21.16
C SER A 313 -17.71 -5.37 -20.47
N ILE A 314 -18.07 -4.48 -19.54
CA ILE A 314 -19.23 -4.60 -18.65
C ILE A 314 -20.05 -3.32 -18.74
N GLY A 315 -21.33 -3.44 -19.11
CA GLY A 315 -22.29 -2.32 -19.09
C GLY A 315 -22.73 -1.80 -20.46
N GLY A 316 -22.14 -2.27 -21.55
CA GLY A 316 -22.67 -2.01 -22.89
C GLY A 316 -24.09 -2.56 -23.04
N SER A 317 -24.99 -1.76 -23.62
CA SER A 317 -26.29 -2.27 -24.07
C SER A 317 -26.07 -3.40 -25.07
N PHE A 318 -26.88 -4.43 -24.96
CA PHE A 318 -26.97 -5.67 -25.74
C PHE A 318 -27.28 -5.49 -27.25
N LYS A 319 -26.71 -4.46 -27.86
CA LYS A 319 -26.96 -3.99 -29.23
C LYS A 319 -26.32 -4.91 -30.27
N ARG A 320 -27.02 -5.15 -31.38
CA ARG A 320 -26.60 -5.92 -32.57
C ARG A 320 -26.47 -7.43 -32.37
N MET A 321 -27.17 -8.00 -31.39
CA MET A 321 -27.24 -9.47 -31.28
C MET A 321 -27.99 -10.07 -32.47
N GLU A 322 -27.41 -11.10 -33.09
CA GLU A 322 -28.05 -11.83 -34.19
C GLU A 322 -29.01 -12.89 -33.66
N VAL A 323 -30.29 -12.71 -33.99
CA VAL A 323 -31.37 -13.64 -33.63
C VAL A 323 -31.97 -14.19 -34.93
N ALA A 324 -32.02 -15.51 -35.04
CA ALA A 324 -32.67 -16.17 -36.16
C ALA A 324 -34.19 -16.14 -35.97
N ILE A 325 -34.93 -15.78 -37.01
CA ILE A 325 -36.40 -15.77 -36.99
C ILE A 325 -36.94 -16.57 -38.17
N GLN A 326 -37.95 -17.39 -37.90
CA GLN A 326 -38.81 -17.96 -38.93
C GLN A 326 -40.23 -17.47 -38.66
N ASN A 327 -40.80 -16.72 -39.60
CA ASN A 327 -42.19 -16.28 -39.54
C ASN A 327 -42.98 -16.95 -40.66
N ASP A 328 -43.82 -17.93 -40.31
CA ASP A 328 -44.63 -18.63 -41.31
C ASP A 328 -45.91 -17.85 -41.69
N GLU A 329 -46.26 -16.79 -40.95
CA GLU A 329 -47.46 -15.97 -41.21
C GLU A 329 -47.28 -15.04 -42.42
N ILE A 330 -46.20 -14.24 -42.41
CA ILE A 330 -45.90 -13.21 -43.41
C ILE A 330 -44.36 -13.06 -43.50
N ASN A 331 -43.82 -12.78 -44.69
CA ASN A 331 -42.40 -12.51 -44.86
C ASN A 331 -41.95 -11.28 -44.05
N ILE A 332 -40.74 -11.32 -43.49
CA ILE A 332 -40.23 -10.26 -42.60
C ILE A 332 -40.15 -8.89 -43.31
N ASN A 333 -39.90 -8.86 -44.62
CA ASN A 333 -39.85 -7.61 -45.39
C ASN A 333 -41.18 -6.87 -45.48
N ASP A 334 -42.30 -7.59 -45.34
CA ASP A 334 -43.65 -7.05 -45.43
C ASP A 334 -44.15 -6.54 -44.06
N CYS A 335 -43.44 -6.85 -42.96
CA CYS A 335 -43.74 -6.38 -41.60
C CYS A 335 -43.42 -4.89 -41.34
N LYS A 336 -42.91 -4.14 -42.32
CA LYS A 336 -42.31 -2.80 -42.13
C LYS A 336 -43.27 -1.67 -41.75
N TYR A 337 -44.58 -1.84 -41.90
CA TYR A 337 -45.56 -0.77 -41.64
C TYR A 337 -46.49 -1.13 -40.47
N PHE A 338 -46.06 -0.84 -39.24
CA PHE A 338 -46.96 -0.83 -38.08
C PHE A 338 -47.70 0.51 -38.01
N ASN A 339 -49.03 0.47 -38.10
CA ASN A 339 -49.90 1.62 -37.89
C ASN A 339 -50.71 1.40 -36.60
N SER A 340 -50.31 2.08 -35.52
CA SER A 340 -50.85 1.92 -34.16
C SER A 340 -52.31 2.35 -33.99
N SER A 341 -52.93 2.91 -35.03
CA SER A 341 -54.26 3.50 -34.99
C SER A 341 -55.41 2.57 -35.38
N LYS A 342 -55.13 1.37 -35.91
CA LYS A 342 -56.15 0.39 -36.33
C LYS A 342 -56.22 -0.79 -35.37
N CYS A 343 -57.42 -1.21 -35.03
CA CYS A 343 -57.65 -2.39 -34.20
C CYS A 343 -57.30 -3.67 -34.97
N ILE A 344 -56.48 -4.53 -34.37
CA ILE A 344 -56.02 -5.81 -34.97
C ILE A 344 -57.15 -6.87 -34.99
N PHE A 345 -58.24 -6.68 -34.24
CA PHE A 345 -59.43 -7.55 -34.29
C PHE A 345 -60.38 -7.26 -35.47
N GLU A 346 -60.15 -6.19 -36.25
CA GLU A 346 -60.97 -5.92 -37.43
C GLU A 346 -60.48 -6.76 -38.62
N ASN A 347 -61.40 -7.49 -39.28
CA ASN A 347 -61.12 -8.40 -40.41
C ASN A 347 -60.40 -7.77 -41.62
N ASN A 348 -60.19 -6.45 -41.65
CA ASN A 348 -59.52 -5.70 -42.72
C ASN A 348 -58.11 -5.22 -42.35
N SER A 349 -57.54 -5.59 -41.20
CA SER A 349 -56.16 -5.25 -40.85
C SER A 349 -55.17 -6.24 -41.46
N SER A 350 -54.26 -5.78 -42.31
CA SER A 350 -53.13 -6.56 -42.85
C SER A 350 -51.99 -6.74 -41.82
N GLN A 351 -52.25 -6.51 -40.53
CA GLN A 351 -51.24 -6.49 -39.48
C GLN A 351 -51.32 -7.78 -38.65
N THR A 352 -50.20 -8.48 -38.53
CA THR A 352 -50.07 -9.67 -37.68
C THR A 352 -49.38 -9.35 -36.36
N MET A 353 -49.71 -10.12 -35.32
CA MET A 353 -49.11 -9.98 -33.98
C MET A 353 -47.61 -10.34 -33.98
N SER A 354 -47.20 -11.24 -34.89
CA SER A 354 -45.78 -11.57 -35.13
C SER A 354 -44.98 -10.34 -35.59
N CYS A 355 -45.50 -9.57 -36.55
CA CYS A 355 -44.82 -8.37 -37.07
C CYS A 355 -44.63 -7.28 -36.00
N VAL A 356 -45.60 -7.10 -35.10
CA VAL A 356 -45.47 -6.14 -33.98
C VAL A 356 -44.34 -6.53 -33.04
N THR A 357 -44.26 -7.81 -32.70
CA THR A 357 -43.21 -8.36 -31.83
C THR A 357 -41.83 -8.23 -32.50
N ILE A 358 -41.74 -8.54 -33.79
CA ILE A 358 -40.51 -8.40 -34.60
C ILE A 358 -40.06 -6.93 -34.68
N ASN A 359 -40.98 -5.99 -34.92
CA ASN A 359 -40.67 -4.56 -34.96
C ASN A 359 -40.23 -4.01 -33.60
N TYR A 360 -40.83 -4.48 -32.51
CA TYR A 360 -40.39 -4.12 -31.16
C TYR A 360 -38.97 -4.62 -30.89
N LEU A 361 -38.67 -5.87 -31.21
CA LEU A 361 -37.30 -6.41 -31.09
C LEU A 361 -36.30 -5.67 -31.98
N ALA A 362 -36.69 -5.30 -33.20
CA ALA A 362 -35.86 -4.46 -34.08
C ALA A 362 -35.61 -3.06 -33.48
N SER A 363 -36.60 -2.48 -32.78
CA SER A 363 -36.44 -1.18 -32.09
C SER A 363 -35.45 -1.23 -30.92
N LEU A 364 -35.23 -2.42 -30.34
CA LEU A 364 -34.23 -2.67 -29.31
C LEU A 364 -32.82 -2.94 -29.88
N ASP A 365 -32.61 -2.70 -31.18
CA ASP A 365 -31.33 -2.86 -31.90
C ASP A 365 -30.87 -4.33 -32.04
N TYR A 366 -31.81 -5.28 -32.09
CA TYR A 366 -31.52 -6.68 -32.46
C TYR A 366 -31.39 -6.82 -33.99
N LYS A 367 -30.39 -7.59 -34.45
CA LYS A 367 -30.24 -7.94 -35.87
C LYS A 367 -30.99 -9.24 -36.15
N LEU A 368 -32.19 -9.09 -36.71
CA LEU A 368 -33.08 -10.21 -36.99
C LEU A 368 -32.75 -10.80 -38.38
N VAL A 369 -32.46 -12.10 -38.45
CA VAL A 369 -32.10 -12.80 -39.69
C VAL A 369 -33.12 -13.89 -39.99
N GLU A 370 -33.75 -13.82 -41.16
CA GLU A 370 -34.76 -14.80 -41.58
C GLU A 370 -34.13 -16.16 -41.94
N VAL A 371 -34.73 -17.24 -41.45
CA VAL A 371 -34.31 -18.62 -41.73
C VAL A 371 -35.48 -19.41 -42.31
N LYS A 372 -35.19 -20.27 -43.30
CA LYS A 372 -36.21 -20.99 -44.09
C LYS A 372 -36.95 -22.07 -43.31
N ASP A 373 -36.25 -22.83 -42.47
CA ASP A 373 -36.80 -24.00 -41.78
C ASP A 373 -36.36 -24.06 -40.31
N ARG A 374 -37.23 -24.64 -39.48
CA ARG A 374 -37.01 -24.80 -38.04
C ARG A 374 -35.75 -25.60 -37.73
N TYR A 375 -35.52 -26.71 -38.44
CA TYR A 375 -34.33 -27.54 -38.27
C TYR A 375 -33.05 -26.74 -38.56
N THR A 376 -33.07 -25.92 -39.61
CA THR A 376 -31.96 -25.02 -39.97
C THR A 376 -31.75 -23.96 -38.89
N GLY A 377 -32.81 -23.38 -38.34
CA GLY A 377 -32.74 -22.43 -37.23
C GLY A 377 -32.10 -23.03 -35.98
N GLU A 378 -32.56 -24.20 -35.54
CA GLU A 378 -32.03 -24.92 -34.38
C GLU A 378 -30.56 -25.36 -34.59
N MET A 379 -30.21 -25.83 -35.79
CA MET A 379 -28.84 -26.20 -36.15
C MET A 379 -27.89 -24.99 -36.09
N LEU A 380 -28.31 -23.83 -36.59
CA LEU A 380 -27.48 -22.61 -36.60
C LEU A 380 -27.30 -22.03 -35.20
N VAL A 381 -28.28 -22.20 -34.30
CA VAL A 381 -28.14 -21.88 -32.88
C VAL A 381 -27.19 -22.85 -32.17
N ASN A 382 -27.28 -24.16 -32.46
CA ASN A 382 -26.37 -25.17 -31.90
C ASN A 382 -24.92 -24.97 -32.36
N ASN A 383 -24.72 -24.53 -33.60
CA ASN A 383 -23.40 -24.17 -34.14
C ASN A 383 -22.90 -22.79 -33.66
N SER A 384 -23.60 -22.15 -32.69
CA SER A 384 -23.25 -20.85 -32.10
C SER A 384 -23.19 -19.69 -33.11
N LYS A 385 -23.88 -19.80 -34.25
CA LYS A 385 -23.99 -18.72 -35.24
C LYS A 385 -25.03 -17.68 -34.81
N PHE A 386 -26.11 -18.12 -34.18
CA PHE A 386 -27.17 -17.27 -33.62
C PHE A 386 -27.36 -17.54 -32.12
N LEU A 387 -27.75 -16.51 -31.37
CA LEU A 387 -27.94 -16.59 -29.92
C LEU A 387 -29.27 -17.26 -29.54
N ALA A 388 -30.29 -17.00 -30.34
CA ALA A 388 -31.61 -17.56 -30.20
C ALA A 388 -32.26 -17.73 -31.57
N PHE A 389 -33.23 -18.64 -31.64
CA PHE A 389 -34.11 -18.86 -32.77
C PHE A 389 -35.56 -18.68 -32.30
N ILE A 390 -36.34 -17.87 -33.00
CA ILE A 390 -37.76 -17.62 -32.72
C ILE A 390 -38.58 -18.10 -33.91
N HIS A 391 -39.59 -18.93 -33.66
CA HIS A 391 -40.51 -19.46 -34.65
C HIS A 391 -41.95 -19.02 -34.37
N PHE A 392 -42.57 -18.36 -35.35
CA PHE A 392 -43.99 -18.00 -35.36
C PHE A 392 -44.75 -18.89 -36.36
N PRO A 393 -45.71 -19.73 -35.91
CA PRO A 393 -46.51 -20.58 -36.79
C PRO A 393 -47.61 -19.80 -37.53
N LYS A 394 -48.12 -20.35 -38.63
CA LYS A 394 -49.14 -19.71 -39.51
C LYS A 394 -50.44 -19.27 -38.80
N SER A 395 -50.83 -19.97 -37.75
CA SER A 395 -52.07 -19.73 -37.00
C SER A 395 -51.85 -18.89 -35.74
N TYR A 396 -50.66 -18.33 -35.53
CA TYR A 396 -50.28 -17.63 -34.30
C TYR A 396 -51.19 -16.43 -33.98
N THR A 397 -51.39 -15.53 -34.94
CA THR A 397 -52.20 -14.31 -34.78
C THR A 397 -53.67 -14.66 -34.58
N GLN A 398 -54.21 -15.58 -35.38
CA GLN A 398 -55.62 -15.98 -35.30
C GLN A 398 -55.97 -16.59 -33.94
N ASP A 399 -55.11 -17.46 -33.42
CA ASP A 399 -55.35 -18.14 -32.14
C ASP A 399 -55.08 -17.21 -30.94
N MET A 400 -54.08 -16.32 -31.05
CA MET A 400 -53.87 -15.28 -30.04
C MET A 400 -55.06 -14.32 -29.96
N ILE A 401 -55.67 -13.97 -31.09
CA ILE A 401 -56.91 -13.18 -31.11
C ILE A 401 -58.04 -13.93 -30.39
N MET A 402 -58.24 -15.21 -30.68
CA MET A 402 -59.25 -16.03 -30.00
C MET A 402 -58.98 -16.18 -28.48
N PHE A 403 -57.72 -16.25 -28.09
CA PHE A 403 -57.31 -16.31 -26.69
C PHE A 403 -57.65 -15.01 -25.95
N ILE A 404 -57.32 -13.85 -26.53
CA ILE A 404 -57.54 -12.53 -25.91
C ILE A 404 -59.04 -12.16 -25.89
N ASP A 405 -59.75 -12.35 -27.00
CA ASP A 405 -61.15 -11.95 -27.17
C ASP A 405 -62.14 -12.92 -26.50
N ARG A 406 -61.94 -14.24 -26.70
CA ARG A 406 -62.93 -15.27 -26.29
C ARG A 406 -62.52 -16.09 -25.08
N ARG A 407 -61.33 -15.85 -24.49
CA ARG A 407 -60.76 -16.61 -23.36
C ARG A 407 -60.81 -18.13 -23.57
N LYS A 408 -60.62 -18.60 -24.81
CA LYS A 408 -60.60 -20.04 -25.15
C LYS A 408 -59.18 -20.59 -25.06
N GLU A 409 -59.06 -21.91 -24.82
CA GLU A 409 -57.78 -22.64 -24.85
C GLU A 409 -57.13 -22.52 -26.24
N TYR A 410 -55.81 -22.34 -26.27
CA TYR A 410 -55.01 -22.32 -27.49
C TYR A 410 -54.63 -23.75 -27.93
N GLY A 411 -54.56 -24.00 -29.24
CA GLY A 411 -54.05 -25.27 -29.76
C GLY A 411 -52.53 -25.36 -29.66
N MET A 412 -51.97 -26.55 -29.39
CA MET A 412 -50.51 -26.76 -29.36
C MET A 412 -49.79 -26.37 -30.67
N GLN A 413 -50.50 -26.36 -31.80
CA GLN A 413 -49.95 -26.04 -33.12
C GLN A 413 -49.73 -24.53 -33.35
N SER A 414 -50.26 -23.68 -32.46
CA SER A 414 -50.20 -22.22 -32.59
C SER A 414 -49.24 -21.58 -31.57
N LEU A 415 -48.50 -22.40 -30.83
CA LEU A 415 -47.49 -21.96 -29.88
C LEU A 415 -46.25 -21.44 -30.61
N ALA A 416 -45.96 -20.14 -30.45
CA ALA A 416 -44.67 -19.61 -30.81
C ALA A 416 -43.57 -20.26 -29.95
N TYR A 417 -42.48 -20.66 -30.60
CA TYR A 417 -41.41 -21.41 -29.97
C TYR A 417 -40.10 -20.64 -30.03
N MET A 418 -39.31 -20.70 -28.95
CA MET A 418 -38.00 -20.08 -28.89
C MET A 418 -36.94 -21.08 -28.43
N TYR A 419 -35.87 -21.21 -29.21
CA TYR A 419 -34.72 -22.05 -28.93
C TYR A 419 -33.50 -21.19 -28.62
N PHE A 420 -32.74 -21.57 -27.59
CA PHE A 420 -31.60 -20.79 -27.11
C PHE A 420 -30.30 -21.58 -27.22
N ALA A 421 -29.20 -20.88 -27.49
CA ALA A 421 -27.87 -21.46 -27.40
C ALA A 421 -27.56 -21.90 -25.95
N LYS A 422 -26.87 -23.03 -25.79
CA LYS A 422 -26.59 -23.64 -24.47
C LYS A 422 -25.58 -22.87 -23.61
N HIS A 423 -24.74 -22.03 -24.21
CA HIS A 423 -23.51 -21.54 -23.57
C HIS A 423 -23.65 -20.20 -22.81
N ASN A 424 -24.74 -19.45 -22.98
CA ASN A 424 -24.85 -18.10 -22.40
C ASN A 424 -26.19 -17.82 -21.70
N MET A 425 -26.29 -18.18 -20.43
CA MET A 425 -27.50 -18.00 -19.60
C MET A 425 -27.91 -16.53 -19.40
N LEU A 426 -26.94 -15.60 -19.36
CA LEU A 426 -27.21 -14.16 -19.20
C LEU A 426 -27.96 -13.58 -20.41
N PHE A 427 -27.51 -13.88 -21.64
CA PHE A 427 -28.20 -13.44 -22.86
C PHE A 427 -29.58 -14.08 -22.99
N LYS A 428 -29.71 -15.37 -22.62
CA LYS A 428 -31.01 -16.05 -22.59
C LYS A 428 -32.01 -15.29 -21.71
N ASN A 429 -31.64 -14.98 -20.47
CA ASN A 429 -32.54 -14.29 -19.55
C ASN A 429 -32.92 -12.90 -20.07
N GLN A 430 -31.99 -12.16 -20.67
CA GLN A 430 -32.29 -10.86 -21.27
C GLN A 430 -33.27 -10.97 -22.44
N ILE A 431 -33.02 -11.88 -23.39
CA ILE A 431 -33.89 -12.07 -24.57
C ILE A 431 -35.29 -12.53 -24.13
N VAL A 432 -35.40 -13.43 -23.14
CA VAL A 432 -36.70 -13.81 -22.56
C VAL A 432 -37.43 -12.60 -22.01
N MET A 433 -36.75 -11.74 -21.24
CA MET A 433 -37.36 -10.53 -20.69
C MET A 433 -37.78 -9.55 -21.78
N ASP A 434 -36.95 -9.33 -22.81
CA ASP A 434 -37.26 -8.43 -23.92
C ASP A 434 -38.44 -8.93 -24.76
N VAL A 435 -38.50 -10.23 -25.05
CA VAL A 435 -39.64 -10.86 -25.74
C VAL A 435 -40.90 -10.81 -24.88
N THR A 436 -40.79 -11.03 -23.57
CA THR A 436 -41.93 -10.91 -22.65
C THR A 436 -42.45 -9.47 -22.58
N ASN A 437 -41.55 -8.49 -22.55
CA ASN A 437 -41.90 -7.06 -22.61
C ASN A 437 -42.53 -6.69 -23.97
N ALA A 438 -42.05 -7.28 -25.08
CA ALA A 438 -42.64 -7.10 -26.40
C ALA A 438 -44.09 -7.62 -26.45
N ILE A 439 -44.33 -8.81 -25.90
CA ILE A 439 -45.68 -9.40 -25.79
C ILE A 439 -46.55 -8.54 -24.87
N HIS A 440 -46.02 -8.07 -23.73
CA HIS A 440 -46.77 -7.19 -22.83
C HIS A 440 -47.14 -5.86 -23.51
N TYR A 441 -46.21 -5.24 -24.23
CA TYR A 441 -46.45 -4.04 -25.03
C TYR A 441 -47.50 -4.28 -26.11
N LEU A 442 -47.43 -5.42 -26.80
CA LEU A 442 -48.44 -5.84 -27.76
C LEU A 442 -49.82 -6.00 -27.11
N MET A 443 -49.92 -6.66 -25.96
CA MET A 443 -51.20 -6.81 -25.24
C MET A 443 -51.77 -5.45 -24.81
N GLN A 444 -50.93 -4.54 -24.30
CA GLN A 444 -51.37 -3.20 -23.91
C GLN A 444 -51.86 -2.38 -25.10
N THR A 445 -51.09 -2.35 -26.19
CA THR A 445 -51.42 -1.56 -27.39
C THR A 445 -52.66 -2.09 -28.11
N THR A 446 -52.80 -3.42 -28.22
CA THR A 446 -53.96 -4.06 -28.85
C THR A 446 -55.23 -3.87 -28.03
N LEU A 447 -55.18 -4.07 -26.72
CA LEU A 447 -56.35 -3.86 -25.85
C LEU A 447 -56.72 -2.37 -25.75
N TYR A 448 -55.74 -1.45 -25.83
CA TYR A 448 -56.00 -0.01 -25.86
C TYR A 448 -56.63 0.45 -27.18
N SER A 449 -56.19 -0.09 -28.33
CA SER A 449 -56.76 0.28 -29.64
C SER A 449 -58.08 -0.43 -29.95
N CYS A 450 -58.35 -1.57 -29.33
CA CYS A 450 -59.52 -2.40 -29.62
C CYS A 450 -60.61 -2.44 -28.54
N SER A 451 -60.35 -2.04 -27.30
CA SER A 451 -61.33 -2.13 -26.21
C SER A 451 -61.53 -0.79 -25.48
N ASN A 452 -62.78 -0.47 -25.12
CA ASN A 452 -63.14 0.73 -24.36
C ASN A 452 -62.76 0.67 -22.86
N ASN A 453 -62.05 -0.38 -22.40
CA ASN A 453 -61.62 -0.51 -21.01
C ASN A 453 -60.14 -0.91 -20.89
N PRO A 454 -59.22 0.06 -20.73
CA PRO A 454 -57.78 -0.19 -20.71
C PRO A 454 -57.28 -0.90 -19.43
N GLN A 455 -58.10 -1.05 -18.38
CA GLN A 455 -57.68 -1.68 -17.12
C GLN A 455 -57.59 -3.21 -17.16
N ILE A 456 -58.14 -3.86 -18.19
CA ILE A 456 -58.05 -5.32 -18.36
C ILE A 456 -56.66 -5.75 -18.86
N ALA A 457 -55.91 -4.82 -19.47
CA ALA A 457 -54.62 -5.06 -20.11
C ALA A 457 -53.42 -4.93 -19.16
N THR A 458 -53.61 -4.27 -18.03
CA THR A 458 -52.59 -4.15 -17.00
C THR A 458 -52.55 -5.44 -16.19
N LEU A 459 -51.37 -6.05 -16.06
CA LEU A 459 -51.15 -7.11 -15.07
C LEU A 459 -51.65 -6.57 -13.71
N PRO A 460 -52.52 -7.28 -12.97
CA PRO A 460 -52.97 -6.85 -11.63
C PRO A 460 -51.84 -7.05 -10.60
N MET A 461 -50.64 -6.62 -10.95
CA MET A 461 -49.44 -6.57 -10.15
C MET A 461 -48.70 -5.31 -10.59
N GLU A 462 -48.75 -4.29 -9.74
CA GLU A 462 -47.89 -3.13 -9.87
C GLU A 462 -46.50 -3.55 -9.38
N PHE A 463 -45.54 -3.66 -10.31
CA PHE A 463 -44.14 -3.85 -9.94
C PHE A 463 -43.58 -2.53 -9.41
N ASN A 464 -43.80 -2.28 -8.13
CA ASN A 464 -43.11 -1.23 -7.40
C ASN A 464 -41.66 -1.66 -7.17
N ILE A 465 -40.85 -1.48 -8.20
CA ILE A 465 -39.42 -1.70 -8.15
C ILE A 465 -38.84 -0.55 -7.32
N LEU A 466 -38.21 -0.87 -6.19
CA LEU A 466 -37.52 0.09 -5.31
C LEU A 466 -36.30 0.77 -5.98
N TYR A 467 -35.93 0.31 -7.19
CA TYR A 467 -34.92 0.93 -8.06
C TYR A 467 -35.61 2.04 -8.86
N GLY A 468 -35.00 3.24 -8.94
CA GLY A 468 -35.62 4.41 -9.58
C GLY A 468 -36.09 4.11 -11.02
N LYS A 469 -37.06 4.89 -11.51
CA LYS A 469 -37.79 4.66 -12.79
C LYS A 469 -36.90 4.42 -14.02
N ASP A 470 -35.62 4.82 -13.99
CA ASP A 470 -34.69 4.79 -15.13
C ASP A 470 -33.50 3.82 -15.03
N VAL A 471 -33.35 3.00 -13.99
CA VAL A 471 -32.12 2.19 -13.83
C VAL A 471 -32.35 0.70 -14.10
N LYS A 472 -32.10 0.26 -15.34
CA LYS A 472 -32.43 -1.11 -15.82
C LYS A 472 -31.28 -2.12 -15.92
N ASN A 473 -30.02 -1.82 -15.56
CA ASN A 473 -28.90 -2.75 -15.80
C ASN A 473 -28.07 -3.10 -14.56
N HIS A 474 -27.88 -4.41 -14.31
CA HIS A 474 -26.98 -4.97 -13.27
C HIS A 474 -25.52 -4.47 -13.41
N GLY A 475 -25.08 -4.14 -14.63
CA GLY A 475 -23.73 -3.62 -14.88
C GLY A 475 -23.37 -2.37 -14.06
N ASN A 476 -24.36 -1.54 -13.72
CA ASN A 476 -24.16 -0.27 -13.01
C ASN A 476 -23.77 -0.51 -11.55
N SER A 477 -24.37 -1.53 -10.94
CA SER A 477 -24.09 -1.98 -9.58
C SER A 477 -22.67 -2.56 -9.47
N THR A 478 -22.28 -3.39 -10.45
CA THR A 478 -20.94 -3.98 -10.49
C THR A 478 -19.87 -2.91 -10.71
N ALA A 479 -20.14 -1.89 -11.54
CA ALA A 479 -19.23 -0.77 -11.79
C ALA A 479 -18.90 0.04 -10.52
N ALA A 480 -19.92 0.35 -9.70
CA ALA A 480 -19.73 1.10 -8.46
C ALA A 480 -18.79 0.37 -7.48
N ILE A 481 -18.99 -0.93 -7.32
CA ILE A 481 -18.15 -1.77 -6.45
C ILE A 481 -16.73 -1.90 -7.01
N PHE A 482 -16.57 -2.00 -8.33
CA PHE A 482 -15.25 -2.10 -8.96
C PHE A 482 -14.38 -0.87 -8.70
N ILE A 483 -14.95 0.34 -8.82
CA ILE A 483 -14.24 1.60 -8.54
C ILE A 483 -13.83 1.67 -7.06
N ALA A 484 -14.71 1.23 -6.16
CA ALA A 484 -14.41 1.14 -4.72
C ALA A 484 -13.26 0.17 -4.42
N MET A 485 -13.21 -0.96 -5.14
CA MET A 485 -12.11 -1.90 -5.06
C MET A 485 -10.80 -1.28 -5.53
N GLY A 486 -10.80 -0.54 -6.64
CA GLY A 486 -9.62 0.21 -7.08
C GLY A 486 -9.11 1.15 -5.99
N ALA A 487 -10.00 1.95 -5.39
CA ALA A 487 -9.65 2.85 -4.29
C ALA A 487 -9.00 2.14 -3.09
N TYR A 488 -9.54 0.99 -2.70
CA TYR A 488 -8.99 0.15 -1.64
C TYR A 488 -7.62 -0.46 -2.02
N TYR A 489 -7.49 -0.99 -3.23
CA TYR A 489 -6.30 -1.72 -3.68
C TYR A 489 -5.08 -0.80 -3.88
N PHE A 490 -5.24 0.32 -4.57
CA PHE A 490 -4.11 1.22 -4.86
C PHE A 490 -3.57 1.91 -3.61
N SER A 491 -4.45 2.33 -2.70
CA SER A 491 -4.05 2.90 -1.40
C SER A 491 -3.28 1.89 -0.54
N SER A 492 -3.75 0.63 -0.53
CA SER A 492 -3.11 -0.48 0.15
C SER A 492 -1.70 -0.76 -0.37
N ILE A 493 -1.54 -0.88 -1.69
CA ILE A 493 -0.24 -1.17 -2.32
C ILE A 493 0.75 -0.04 -2.05
N TYR A 494 0.33 1.21 -2.21
CA TYR A 494 1.18 2.36 -1.96
C TYR A 494 1.72 2.34 -0.52
N SER A 495 0.82 2.09 0.45
CA SER A 495 1.19 2.01 1.86
C SER A 495 2.17 0.87 2.17
N ILE A 496 1.97 -0.33 1.60
CA ILE A 496 2.88 -1.47 1.78
C ILE A 496 4.26 -1.13 1.21
N SER A 497 4.29 -0.67 -0.04
CA SER A 497 5.54 -0.46 -0.78
C SER A 497 6.47 0.52 -0.07
N ILE A 498 5.95 1.68 0.35
CA ILE A 498 6.77 2.68 1.05
C ILE A 498 7.16 2.17 2.44
N MET A 499 6.21 1.67 3.22
CA MET A 499 6.50 1.25 4.59
C MET A 499 7.53 0.11 4.63
N LEU A 500 7.41 -0.88 3.74
CA LEU A 500 8.40 -1.95 3.66
C LEU A 500 9.74 -1.48 3.08
N SER A 501 9.79 -0.47 2.20
CA SER A 501 11.07 0.09 1.77
C SER A 501 11.79 0.79 2.93
N GLU A 502 11.10 1.67 3.65
CA GLU A 502 11.65 2.40 4.81
C GLU A 502 12.19 1.45 5.89
N LYS A 503 11.47 0.36 6.14
CA LYS A 503 11.81 -0.67 7.13
C LYS A 503 12.99 -1.54 6.68
N MET A 504 12.94 -2.10 5.47
CA MET A 504 13.92 -3.09 5.01
C MET A 504 15.26 -2.45 4.64
N ASP A 505 15.24 -1.21 4.13
CA ASP A 505 16.44 -0.49 3.72
C ASP A 505 17.10 0.23 4.92
N GLY A 506 16.49 0.17 6.11
CA GLY A 506 16.96 0.77 7.36
C GLY A 506 16.90 2.31 7.40
N ILE A 507 16.28 2.92 6.39
CA ILE A 507 16.14 4.37 6.23
C ILE A 507 15.31 4.97 7.38
N LEU A 508 14.32 4.22 7.86
CA LEU A 508 13.52 4.60 9.02
C LEU A 508 14.39 4.74 10.28
N GLY A 509 15.23 3.75 10.58
CA GLY A 509 16.11 3.78 11.75
C GLY A 509 17.06 4.98 11.69
N ARG A 510 17.64 5.24 10.52
CA ARG A 510 18.51 6.42 10.31
C ARG A 510 17.75 7.74 10.48
N SER A 511 16.52 7.84 9.98
CA SER A 511 15.69 9.04 10.13
C SER A 511 15.25 9.25 11.59
N MET A 512 15.04 8.17 12.35
CA MET A 512 14.73 8.23 13.79
C MET A 512 15.88 8.84 14.60
N PHE A 513 17.13 8.55 14.24
CA PHE A 513 18.29 9.20 14.87
C PHE A 513 18.35 10.70 14.59
N ALA A 514 17.85 11.14 13.43
CA ALA A 514 17.65 12.56 13.13
C ALA A 514 16.41 13.16 13.84
N GLY A 515 15.71 12.37 14.64
CA GLY A 515 14.57 12.78 15.47
C GLY A 515 13.19 12.52 14.87
N VAL A 516 13.08 11.85 13.71
CA VAL A 516 11.79 11.53 13.10
C VAL A 516 11.04 10.48 13.91
N THR A 517 9.75 10.71 14.16
CA THR A 517 8.88 9.73 14.81
C THR A 517 8.14 8.86 13.78
N ILE A 518 7.75 7.65 14.18
CA ILE A 518 6.91 6.77 13.34
C ILE A 518 5.60 7.47 12.96
N LEU A 519 5.02 8.23 13.89
CA LEU A 519 3.77 8.96 13.64
C LEU A 519 3.94 10.00 12.51
N GLU A 520 5.04 10.75 12.47
CA GLU A 520 5.33 11.71 11.40
C GLU A 520 5.46 11.02 10.03
N LEU A 521 6.11 9.85 9.99
CA LEU A 521 6.16 9.04 8.76
C LEU A 521 4.78 8.58 8.34
N LEU A 522 3.98 8.04 9.25
CA LEU A 522 2.61 7.58 8.96
C LEU A 522 1.72 8.72 8.45
N ILE A 523 1.81 9.91 9.07
CA ILE A 523 1.09 11.10 8.61
C ILE A 523 1.54 11.49 7.20
N SER A 524 2.84 11.44 6.91
CA SER A 524 3.37 11.73 5.57
C SER A 524 2.80 10.78 4.51
N ILE A 525 2.82 9.47 4.77
CA ILE A 525 2.28 8.46 3.85
C ILE A 525 0.75 8.62 3.71
N PHE A 526 0.05 8.89 4.81
CA PHE A 526 -1.40 9.14 4.78
C PHE A 526 -1.75 10.35 3.92
N CYS A 527 -1.06 11.48 4.08
CA CYS A 527 -1.26 12.67 3.26
C CYS A 527 -1.03 12.39 1.77
N MET A 528 0.06 11.68 1.43
CA MET A 528 0.33 11.27 0.05
C MET A 528 -0.77 10.37 -0.53
N THR A 529 -1.23 9.39 0.26
CA THR A 529 -2.30 8.47 -0.16
C THR A 529 -3.60 9.23 -0.45
N ASN A 530 -3.92 10.26 0.35
CA ASN A 530 -5.09 11.12 0.12
C ASN A 530 -4.99 11.93 -1.18
N VAL A 531 -3.80 12.45 -1.52
CA VAL A 531 -3.60 13.16 -2.80
C VAL A 531 -3.78 12.20 -3.97
N LEU A 532 -3.20 11.00 -3.89
CA LEU A 532 -3.32 9.98 -4.94
C LEU A 532 -4.76 9.51 -5.14
N ILE A 533 -5.52 9.27 -4.07
CA ILE A 533 -6.91 8.81 -4.20
C ILE A 533 -7.83 9.88 -4.79
N VAL A 534 -7.62 11.16 -4.47
CA VAL A 534 -8.40 12.25 -5.07
C VAL A 534 -8.18 12.28 -6.59
N GLY A 535 -6.92 12.20 -7.03
CA GLY A 535 -6.58 12.10 -8.45
C GLY A 535 -7.19 10.86 -9.12
N HIS A 536 -7.03 9.69 -8.51
CA HIS A 536 -7.59 8.43 -9.00
C HIS A 536 -9.13 8.46 -9.10
N SER A 537 -9.80 8.99 -8.08
CA SER A 537 -11.27 9.08 -8.05
C SER A 537 -11.79 10.03 -9.12
N PHE A 538 -11.12 11.16 -9.33
CA PHE A 538 -11.45 12.09 -10.40
C PHE A 538 -11.32 11.44 -11.77
N ILE A 539 -10.20 10.76 -12.04
CA ILE A 539 -9.95 10.05 -13.30
C ILE A 539 -10.97 8.93 -13.52
N SER A 540 -11.26 8.13 -12.49
CA SER A 540 -12.21 7.01 -12.58
C SER A 540 -13.62 7.51 -12.89
N ILE A 541 -14.08 8.56 -12.20
CA ILE A 541 -15.38 9.17 -12.44
C ILE A 541 -15.43 9.80 -13.84
N PHE A 542 -14.36 10.48 -14.27
CA PHE A 542 -14.29 11.07 -15.61
C PHE A 542 -14.43 10.01 -16.71
N ILE A 543 -13.71 8.89 -16.60
CA ILE A 543 -13.81 7.78 -17.57
C ILE A 543 -15.23 7.22 -17.62
N VAL A 544 -15.81 6.92 -16.46
CA VAL A 544 -17.13 6.26 -16.36
C VAL A 544 -18.25 7.20 -16.79
N TYR A 545 -18.14 8.50 -16.52
CA TYR A 545 -19.21 9.48 -16.77
C TYR A 545 -19.11 10.18 -18.13
N VAL A 546 -17.90 10.50 -18.60
CA VAL A 546 -17.69 11.33 -19.80
C VAL A 546 -17.41 10.49 -21.04
N LEU A 547 -16.63 9.40 -20.93
CA LEU A 547 -16.18 8.63 -22.10
C LEU A 547 -17.16 7.54 -22.55
N TYR A 548 -18.03 7.04 -21.67
CA TYR A 548 -18.94 5.94 -21.97
C TYR A 548 -20.42 6.35 -21.77
N PRO A 549 -21.31 6.08 -22.73
CA PRO A 549 -22.73 6.39 -22.59
C PRO A 549 -23.42 5.33 -21.71
N ASN A 550 -23.68 5.71 -20.44
CA ASN A 550 -24.26 4.96 -19.30
C ASN A 550 -23.19 4.42 -18.30
N PRO A 551 -23.42 4.40 -16.94
CA PRO A 551 -24.75 4.34 -16.33
C PRO A 551 -24.89 4.79 -14.83
N ILE A 552 -24.25 5.86 -14.36
CA ILE A 552 -24.51 6.35 -12.99
C ILE A 552 -25.15 7.73 -13.05
N ILE A 553 -26.45 7.79 -12.76
CA ILE A 553 -27.16 9.06 -12.56
C ILE A 553 -26.81 9.56 -11.15
N LEU A 554 -25.59 10.07 -10.95
CA LEU A 554 -25.19 10.76 -9.72
C LEU A 554 -25.75 12.20 -9.71
N SER A 555 -27.06 12.38 -9.83
CA SER A 555 -27.64 13.74 -9.84
C SER A 555 -27.57 14.40 -8.46
N SER A 556 -27.80 13.64 -7.38
CA SER A 556 -27.88 14.19 -6.00
C SER A 556 -26.90 13.55 -5.00
N GLY A 557 -26.26 12.42 -5.36
CA GLY A 557 -25.45 11.59 -4.45
C GLY A 557 -23.92 11.62 -4.65
N MET A 558 -23.40 12.43 -5.58
CA MET A 558 -21.98 12.43 -5.96
C MET A 558 -21.02 12.66 -4.80
N PHE A 559 -21.34 13.63 -3.95
CA PHE A 559 -20.54 13.97 -2.79
C PHE A 559 -20.37 12.77 -1.85
N MET A 560 -21.44 12.02 -1.59
CA MET A 560 -21.41 10.84 -0.73
C MET A 560 -20.65 9.67 -1.33
N TYR A 561 -20.76 9.50 -2.65
CA TYR A 561 -19.99 8.50 -3.35
C TYR A 561 -18.48 8.75 -3.21
N VAL A 562 -18.03 10.01 -3.39
CA VAL A 562 -16.63 10.39 -3.20
C VAL A 562 -16.17 10.20 -1.75
N ILE A 563 -17.01 10.56 -0.76
CA ILE A 563 -16.69 10.31 0.67
C ILE A 563 -16.48 8.81 0.92
N LEU A 564 -17.36 7.94 0.39
CA LEU A 564 -17.21 6.50 0.54
C LEU A 564 -15.93 5.97 -0.12
N LEU A 565 -15.53 6.51 -1.28
CA LEU A 565 -14.24 6.16 -1.90
C LEU A 565 -13.04 6.57 -1.01
N ILE A 566 -13.10 7.74 -0.39
CA ILE A 566 -12.06 8.20 0.55
C ILE A 566 -12.00 7.28 1.77
N ILE A 567 -13.15 6.94 2.38
CA ILE A 567 -13.21 6.01 3.52
C ILE A 567 -12.64 4.65 3.11
N MET A 568 -12.99 4.11 1.94
CA MET A 568 -12.44 2.85 1.44
C MET A 568 -10.92 2.90 1.22
N SER A 569 -10.40 4.04 0.77
CA SER A 569 -8.95 4.27 0.68
C SER A 569 -8.28 4.31 2.05
N TRP A 570 -8.92 4.86 3.07
CA TRP A 570 -8.38 4.83 4.44
C TRP A 570 -8.33 3.40 5.00
N ILE A 571 -9.37 2.59 4.74
CA ILE A 571 -9.36 1.17 5.12
C ILE A 571 -8.22 0.44 4.38
N GLY A 572 -8.03 0.70 3.08
CA GLY A 572 -6.94 0.14 2.30
C GLY A 572 -5.57 0.54 2.83
N PHE A 573 -5.34 1.83 3.09
CA PHE A 573 -4.12 2.35 3.72
C PHE A 573 -3.82 1.65 5.05
N LEU A 574 -4.78 1.58 5.97
CA LEU A 574 -4.58 0.94 7.28
C LEU A 574 -4.32 -0.56 7.15
N PHE A 575 -5.00 -1.25 6.23
CA PHE A 575 -4.75 -2.66 5.96
C PHE A 575 -3.36 -2.88 5.33
N GLY A 576 -2.92 -1.96 4.46
CA GLY A 576 -1.55 -1.95 3.92
C GLY A 576 -0.50 -1.78 5.02
N LEU A 577 -0.71 -0.86 5.97
CA LEU A 577 0.16 -0.74 7.15
C LEU A 577 0.17 -2.01 8.01
N LEU A 578 -1.00 -2.63 8.21
CA LEU A 578 -1.13 -3.85 9.00
C LEU A 578 -0.31 -4.99 8.39
N THR A 579 -0.46 -5.20 7.09
CA THR A 579 0.31 -6.22 6.36
C THR A 579 1.81 -5.92 6.42
N ALA A 580 2.24 -4.67 6.21
CA ALA A 580 3.65 -4.28 6.30
C ALA A 580 4.27 -4.55 7.68
N GLY A 581 3.51 -4.40 8.76
CA GLY A 581 3.95 -4.73 10.13
C GLY A 581 4.12 -6.24 10.38
N LEU A 582 3.29 -7.08 9.73
CA LEU A 582 3.29 -8.53 9.89
C LEU A 582 4.29 -9.23 8.98
N THR A 583 4.59 -8.67 7.81
CA THR A 583 5.41 -9.35 6.80
C THR A 583 6.91 -9.14 6.98
N PRO A 584 7.74 -10.19 6.76
CA PRO A 584 9.19 -10.09 6.85
C PRO A 584 9.88 -9.61 5.57
N THR A 585 9.22 -9.70 4.40
CA THR A 585 9.83 -9.37 3.10
C THR A 585 8.89 -8.51 2.24
N LYS A 586 9.49 -7.71 1.33
CA LYS A 586 8.76 -6.81 0.41
C LYS A 586 7.73 -7.59 -0.44
N TYR A 587 8.15 -8.71 -1.04
CA TYR A 587 7.30 -9.52 -1.92
C TYR A 587 6.12 -10.17 -1.19
N PHE A 588 6.35 -10.66 0.02
CA PHE A 588 5.31 -11.36 0.78
C PHE A 588 4.14 -10.44 1.14
N GLY A 589 4.41 -9.17 1.50
CA GLY A 589 3.39 -8.16 1.75
C GLY A 589 2.49 -7.91 0.54
N VAL A 590 3.08 -7.75 -0.64
CA VAL A 590 2.35 -7.51 -1.89
C VAL A 590 1.50 -8.74 -2.29
N HIS A 591 2.02 -9.96 -2.14
CA HIS A 591 1.27 -11.17 -2.45
C HIS A 591 0.05 -11.38 -1.54
N ILE A 592 0.20 -11.13 -0.22
CA ILE A 592 -0.93 -11.16 0.71
C ILE A 592 -2.00 -10.15 0.29
N MET A 593 -1.59 -8.94 -0.07
CA MET A 593 -2.53 -7.90 -0.50
C MET A 593 -3.29 -8.30 -1.77
N ASN A 594 -2.61 -8.84 -2.77
CA ASN A 594 -3.24 -9.27 -4.02
C ASN A 594 -4.27 -10.38 -3.78
N GLY A 595 -3.92 -11.39 -2.98
CA GLY A 595 -4.86 -12.47 -2.62
C GLY A 595 -6.06 -11.98 -1.81
N TRP A 596 -5.83 -11.06 -0.88
CA TRP A 596 -6.89 -10.47 -0.07
C TRP A 596 -7.82 -9.58 -0.89
N ALA A 597 -7.28 -8.71 -1.75
CA ALA A 597 -8.06 -7.85 -2.63
C ALA A 597 -8.96 -8.69 -3.55
N LEU A 598 -8.43 -9.74 -4.18
CA LEU A 598 -9.24 -10.64 -5.00
C LEU A 598 -10.38 -11.29 -4.19
N SER A 599 -10.08 -11.74 -2.97
CA SER A 599 -11.06 -12.35 -2.07
C SER A 599 -12.17 -11.36 -1.69
N GLN A 600 -11.81 -10.12 -1.38
CA GLN A 600 -12.76 -9.03 -1.10
C GLN A 600 -13.67 -8.74 -2.29
N MET A 601 -13.16 -8.82 -3.53
CA MET A 601 -13.98 -8.62 -4.74
C MET A 601 -15.07 -9.67 -4.85
N LEU A 602 -14.72 -10.95 -4.66
CA LEU A 602 -15.65 -12.07 -4.76
C LEU A 602 -16.73 -12.02 -3.67
N LEU A 603 -16.37 -11.57 -2.46
CA LEU A 603 -17.28 -11.51 -1.32
C LEU A 603 -18.13 -10.23 -1.25
N SER A 604 -17.79 -9.20 -2.03
CA SER A 604 -18.47 -7.90 -2.03
C SER A 604 -19.95 -7.94 -2.45
N GLY A 605 -20.36 -8.96 -3.19
CA GLY A 605 -21.67 -9.03 -3.85
C GLY A 605 -21.71 -8.37 -5.24
N GLY A 606 -20.57 -7.90 -5.76
CA GLY A 606 -20.50 -7.28 -7.10
C GLY A 606 -20.47 -8.28 -8.25
N VAL A 607 -19.84 -9.44 -8.04
CA VAL A 607 -19.73 -10.54 -9.03
C VAL A 607 -20.89 -11.53 -8.90
N TRP A 608 -21.20 -11.94 -7.67
CA TRP A 608 -22.26 -12.90 -7.37
C TRP A 608 -23.19 -12.37 -6.29
N PRO A 609 -24.53 -12.53 -6.42
CA PRO A 609 -25.47 -12.12 -5.38
C PRO A 609 -25.18 -12.80 -4.04
N ILE A 610 -25.21 -12.04 -2.96
CA ILE A 610 -24.89 -12.55 -1.61
C ILE A 610 -25.92 -13.58 -1.12
N ASP A 611 -27.19 -13.45 -1.54
CA ASP A 611 -28.22 -14.44 -1.20
C ASP A 611 -27.93 -15.82 -1.79
N GLY A 612 -27.11 -15.89 -2.84
CA GLY A 612 -26.64 -17.12 -3.44
C GLY A 612 -25.36 -17.69 -2.80
N GLN A 613 -24.81 -17.06 -1.77
CA GLN A 613 -23.62 -17.57 -1.05
C GLN A 613 -24.01 -18.62 0.00
N ALA A 614 -23.09 -19.52 0.32
CA ALA A 614 -23.25 -20.46 1.43
C ALA A 614 -23.48 -19.71 2.76
N LYS A 615 -24.32 -20.24 3.65
CA LYS A 615 -24.74 -19.55 4.90
C LYS A 615 -23.57 -19.01 5.74
N LEU A 616 -22.52 -19.80 5.92
CA LEU A 616 -21.33 -19.40 6.69
C LEU A 616 -20.57 -18.27 5.98
N LEU A 617 -20.42 -18.37 4.65
CA LEU A 617 -19.73 -17.37 3.85
C LEU A 617 -20.50 -16.05 3.81
N ARG A 618 -21.84 -16.12 3.79
CA ARG A 618 -22.73 -14.96 3.85
C ARG A 618 -22.54 -14.16 5.14
N SER A 619 -22.47 -14.82 6.30
CA SER A 619 -22.23 -14.12 7.57
C SER A 619 -20.87 -13.43 7.62
N VAL A 620 -19.84 -14.04 7.02
CA VAL A 620 -18.51 -13.43 6.93
C VAL A 620 -18.53 -12.26 5.94
N SER A 621 -19.13 -12.43 4.77
CA SER A 621 -19.15 -11.38 3.74
C SER A 621 -19.91 -10.15 4.20
N GLU A 622 -21.00 -10.31 4.96
CA GLU A 622 -21.77 -9.20 5.56
C GLU A 622 -20.95 -8.33 6.52
N LEU A 623 -19.85 -8.84 7.09
CA LEU A 623 -18.94 -8.09 7.98
C LEU A 623 -17.80 -7.40 7.23
N LEU A 624 -17.59 -7.66 5.93
CA LEU A 624 -16.43 -7.13 5.22
C LEU A 624 -16.62 -5.66 4.80
N PRO A 625 -15.60 -4.81 4.91
CA PRO A 625 -15.71 -3.38 4.61
C PRO A 625 -16.14 -3.12 3.16
N MET A 626 -15.63 -3.92 2.21
CA MET A 626 -16.00 -3.82 0.79
C MET A 626 -17.50 -4.08 0.57
N ARG A 627 -18.08 -5.03 1.31
CA ARG A 627 -19.50 -5.37 1.21
C ARG A 627 -20.39 -4.24 1.77
N LEU A 628 -20.04 -3.71 2.95
CA LEU A 628 -20.79 -2.59 3.55
C LEU A 628 -20.74 -1.34 2.67
N ALA A 629 -19.55 -0.99 2.16
CA ALA A 629 -19.39 0.13 1.24
C ALA A 629 -20.13 -0.12 -0.07
N GLY A 630 -20.01 -1.31 -0.66
CA GLY A 630 -20.68 -1.69 -1.90
C GLY A 630 -22.21 -1.62 -1.79
N LYS A 631 -22.80 -2.06 -0.67
CA LYS A 631 -24.25 -1.90 -0.40
C LYS A 631 -24.67 -0.44 -0.49
N THR A 632 -23.92 0.41 0.21
CA THR A 632 -24.22 1.84 0.34
C THR A 632 -24.02 2.58 -0.98
N MET A 633 -22.98 2.22 -1.72
CA MET A 633 -22.73 2.73 -3.06
C MET A 633 -23.84 2.34 -4.03
N ASN A 634 -24.33 1.10 -3.98
CA ASN A 634 -25.46 0.67 -4.81
C ASN A 634 -26.76 1.40 -4.44
N ASP A 635 -27.00 1.65 -3.14
CA ASP A 635 -28.14 2.47 -2.70
C ASP A 635 -28.06 3.90 -3.28
N ILE A 636 -26.86 4.49 -3.37
CA ILE A 636 -26.65 5.81 -3.98
C ILE A 636 -26.83 5.75 -5.51
N VAL A 637 -26.17 4.79 -6.17
CA VAL A 637 -26.11 4.66 -7.64
C VAL A 637 -27.45 4.25 -8.24
N LEU A 638 -28.14 3.28 -7.64
CA LEU A 638 -29.37 2.71 -8.19
C LEU A 638 -30.64 3.40 -7.70
N LYS A 639 -30.63 3.94 -6.48
CA LYS A 639 -31.83 4.53 -5.85
C LYS A 639 -31.76 6.05 -5.74
N GLY A 640 -30.61 6.66 -6.02
CA GLY A 640 -30.42 8.12 -5.92
C GLY A 640 -30.50 8.64 -4.48
N TRP A 641 -30.31 7.77 -3.49
CA TRP A 641 -30.42 8.15 -2.08
C TRP A 641 -29.25 9.06 -1.67
N THR A 642 -29.59 10.13 -0.95
CA THR A 642 -28.63 11.12 -0.45
C THR A 642 -28.36 10.93 1.05
N LEU A 643 -27.61 11.87 1.64
CA LEU A 643 -27.27 11.95 3.07
C LEU A 643 -28.47 11.77 4.02
N TYR A 644 -29.67 12.14 3.60
CA TYR A 644 -30.86 12.12 4.47
C TYR A 644 -31.44 10.72 4.65
N HIS A 645 -31.05 9.74 3.82
CA HIS A 645 -31.62 8.41 3.91
C HIS A 645 -30.91 7.56 4.98
N PRO A 646 -31.66 6.90 5.89
CA PRO A 646 -31.07 6.16 7.01
C PRO A 646 -30.13 5.03 6.56
N SER A 647 -30.43 4.36 5.43
CA SER A 647 -29.54 3.31 4.88
C SER A 647 -28.14 3.84 4.55
N VAL A 648 -28.05 5.07 4.02
CA VAL A 648 -26.77 5.67 3.64
C VAL A 648 -25.96 6.05 4.88
N ILE A 649 -26.61 6.61 5.91
CA ILE A 649 -25.98 6.97 7.18
C ILE A 649 -25.48 5.73 7.92
N ILE A 650 -26.30 4.68 8.03
CA ILE A 650 -25.92 3.42 8.70
C ILE A 650 -24.75 2.78 7.94
N GLY A 651 -24.81 2.77 6.61
CA GLY A 651 -23.75 2.24 5.76
C GLY A 651 -22.41 2.97 5.93
N THR A 652 -22.41 4.31 5.87
CA THR A 652 -21.20 5.14 5.98
C THR A 652 -20.60 5.11 7.39
N THR A 653 -21.43 5.10 8.43
CA THR A 653 -20.96 5.00 9.82
C THR A 653 -20.36 3.63 10.10
N ALA A 654 -20.96 2.56 9.57
CA ALA A 654 -20.42 1.21 9.72
C ALA A 654 -19.11 0.99 8.93
N THR A 655 -18.95 1.58 7.75
CA THR A 655 -17.65 1.56 7.03
C THR A 655 -16.60 2.40 7.76
N PHE A 656 -16.97 3.55 8.32
CA PHE A 656 -16.04 4.34 9.14
C PHE A 656 -15.64 3.62 10.44
N ALA A 657 -16.54 2.87 11.07
CA ALA A 657 -16.22 2.05 12.24
C ALA A 657 -15.10 1.02 11.95
N HIS A 658 -14.99 0.51 10.72
CA HIS A 658 -13.89 -0.36 10.32
C HIS A 658 -12.54 0.36 10.27
N VAL A 659 -12.51 1.66 9.91
CA VAL A 659 -11.30 2.49 9.98
C VAL A 659 -10.81 2.56 11.43
N VAL A 660 -11.73 2.84 12.37
CA VAL A 660 -11.41 2.91 13.80
C VAL A 660 -10.94 1.55 14.33
N LEU A 661 -11.62 0.45 13.94
CA LEU A 661 -11.25 -0.90 14.32
C LEU A 661 -9.82 -1.25 13.87
N LEU A 662 -9.49 -1.02 12.60
CA LEU A 662 -8.15 -1.30 12.07
C LEU A 662 -7.08 -0.44 12.74
N LEU A 663 -7.39 0.82 13.06
CA LEU A 663 -6.49 1.70 13.78
C LEU A 663 -6.22 1.21 15.21
N LEU A 664 -7.25 0.73 15.92
CA LEU A 664 -7.09 0.11 17.24
C LEU A 664 -6.26 -1.18 17.18
N VAL A 665 -6.46 -2.01 16.15
CA VAL A 665 -5.65 -3.22 15.93
C VAL A 665 -4.18 -2.86 15.70
N LEU A 666 -3.89 -1.84 14.88
CA LEU A 666 -2.52 -1.36 14.66
C LEU A 666 -1.87 -0.81 15.94
N ILE A 667 -2.62 -0.06 16.75
CA ILE A 667 -2.12 0.42 18.04
C ILE A 667 -1.87 -0.75 19.00
N GLY A 668 -2.77 -1.74 19.05
CA GLY A 668 -2.61 -2.94 19.85
C GLY A 668 -1.37 -3.74 19.45
N LEU A 669 -1.19 -3.99 18.15
CA LEU A 669 -0.03 -4.72 17.63
C LEU A 669 1.28 -3.97 17.84
N SER A 670 1.30 -2.64 17.70
CA SER A 670 2.51 -1.85 17.95
C SER A 670 2.94 -1.87 19.43
N LYS A 671 2.00 -2.06 20.37
CA LYS A 671 2.31 -2.27 21.79
C LYS A 671 2.83 -3.67 22.10
N VAL A 672 2.27 -4.69 21.45
CA VAL A 672 2.66 -6.10 21.64
C VAL A 672 4.02 -6.38 21.01
N LYS A 673 4.27 -5.85 19.82
CA LYS A 673 5.51 -6.03 19.06
C LYS A 673 6.25 -4.69 18.96
N LYS A 674 7.09 -4.39 19.95
CA LYS A 674 7.88 -3.14 20.01
C LYS A 674 8.69 -2.89 18.73
N ASP A 675 9.14 -3.96 18.06
CA ASP A 675 9.97 -3.91 16.84
C ASP A 675 9.16 -4.10 15.55
N MET A 676 7.86 -3.81 15.57
CA MET A 676 6.99 -4.01 14.40
C MET A 676 7.47 -3.21 13.18
N TRP A 677 8.03 -2.03 13.42
CA TRP A 677 8.37 -1.05 12.39
C TRP A 677 9.86 -0.96 12.07
N VAL A 678 10.74 -1.45 12.95
CA VAL A 678 12.20 -1.39 12.80
C VAL A 678 12.77 -2.79 12.83
N ILE A 679 13.64 -3.12 11.89
CA ILE A 679 14.38 -4.39 11.93
C ILE A 679 15.66 -4.14 12.72
N HIS A 680 15.75 -4.76 13.89
CA HIS A 680 17.04 -5.01 14.53
C HIS A 680 17.66 -6.20 13.81
N LYS A 681 18.62 -5.93 12.92
CA LYS A 681 19.42 -6.98 12.27
C LYS A 681 20.50 -7.48 13.20
#